data_AF-A0A5C7LN45-F1
#
_entry.id   AF-A0A5C7LN45-F1
#
_cell.length_a   1.000
_cell.length_b   1.000
_cell.length_c   1.000
_cell.angle_alpha   90.00
_cell.angle_beta   90.00
_cell.angle_gamma   90.00
#
_symmetry.space_group_name_H-M   'P 1'
#
loop_
_entity.id
_entity.type
_entity.pdbx_description
1 polymer ?
#
loop_
_entity_poly.entity_id
_entity_poly.type
_entity_poly.pdbx_seq_one_letter_code
_entity_poly.pdbx_strand_id
1 'polypeptide(L)'
;MVQRINPDDIEVFTLKTHPPRTFYSSSLGVVSGSVNVFARRSSYEKEVFPLSIFTGSYSDENIDIVRQAIVDSSASNKAGMLRTYLDMVNSQSVSARKQQTVEITRFVPSAQFSENSVKKKIVTSNLMPYYRTTYPEAHFAFANYNSLNFLTGSGLPSDTALIYADSSKQYAITGAFSLDFWINPRYPNDYEGAGFKTGTILHRSSSFAISLASGSSRDVNGKVDGFKLVLQLSHSAEVSPSLAAAGAFPSDLIFFSDDNALTRNTWHHVTVRWGGSSYNNGSGSFVINGETAGTFVIPSSSLSDGFADNCLFVGNFFGGSNVDYFFTTEVSTRDGLSELVTDVGQHPASWSLDHPLNAEVHELKLYGRYLDNDEITTLQTNGPASGSALLHGSLRFYLPPFYTTEAPYRSFYSTHGGIIATPFYEKDGTTEAPINVDASFGGFGHYLNLENFTRDFATGKYARLFNLTGSVLTGSATTPTSFNDYLYATGSNLKRQMTLLPNDNGNFYPNFSFMVPGPDDYAVSGSPFSVTQSFAAPYKVKSTQFVNDLGVVSPGFVTLRNYLPLGLFQVPGQESTGSMVSTLNGVSPDDLSLRPSTSGRYTVLQRTGDNSSNQVVFFDVPNLYYGLNIEPGTVVLRDTSFSGSFGKMEMTILDDGEGNLYRSNTSGSSPDWASLGNVFYNEGLIVLKHPSLYFFGKDQYELSFQGQQNTHILTFNLAKRSQMSVSSSSPNYLPVSASDNANDTDQRFVYITGINLHDDNLNVITRTTLAQPVVARTSDKFLFKVKMDF
;
A
#
# COMPACT_ATOMS: atom_id res chain seq x y z
N MET A 1 -28.50 49.23 -33.03
CA MET A 1 -28.32 50.10 -31.84
C MET A 1 -26.98 49.75 -31.21
N VAL A 2 -26.21 50.74 -30.75
CA VAL A 2 -24.93 50.54 -30.05
C VAL A 2 -25.07 51.12 -28.64
N GLN A 3 -24.76 50.34 -27.62
CA GLN A 3 -24.76 50.75 -26.22
C GLN A 3 -23.33 50.66 -25.69
N ARG A 4 -22.87 51.74 -25.03
CA ARG A 4 -21.58 51.72 -24.35
C ARG A 4 -21.70 50.88 -23.08
N ILE A 5 -20.79 49.94 -22.90
CA ILE A 5 -20.67 49.11 -21.69
C ILE A 5 -19.85 49.90 -20.68
N ASN A 6 -20.39 50.11 -19.47
CA ASN A 6 -19.67 50.75 -18.38
C ASN A 6 -18.99 49.70 -17.50
N PRO A 7 -17.99 50.08 -16.67
CA PRO A 7 -17.39 49.16 -15.72
C PRO A 7 -18.40 48.45 -14.80
N ASP A 8 -19.46 49.14 -14.39
CA ASP A 8 -20.53 48.57 -13.53
C ASP A 8 -21.37 47.49 -14.24
N ASP A 9 -21.35 47.45 -15.58
CA ASP A 9 -22.04 46.45 -16.39
C ASP A 9 -21.19 45.17 -16.57
N ILE A 10 -19.96 45.17 -16.05
CA ILE A 10 -19.00 44.07 -16.15
C ILE A 10 -18.83 43.42 -14.78
N GLU A 11 -19.13 42.14 -14.71
CA GLU A 11 -18.93 41.33 -13.50
C GLU A 11 -17.82 40.33 -13.76
N VAL A 12 -16.76 40.39 -12.96
CA VAL A 12 -15.65 39.44 -12.98
C VAL A 12 -15.69 38.66 -11.67
N PHE A 13 -15.82 37.35 -11.76
CA PHE A 13 -15.65 36.48 -10.60
C PHE A 13 -14.84 35.24 -10.99
N THR A 14 -14.10 34.73 -10.01
CA THR A 14 -13.29 33.53 -10.17
C THR A 14 -14.03 32.37 -9.52
N LEU A 15 -14.28 31.31 -10.28
CA LEU A 15 -14.81 30.07 -9.76
C LEU A 15 -13.64 29.12 -9.48
N LYS A 16 -13.45 28.73 -8.22
CA LYS A 16 -12.57 27.62 -7.87
C LYS A 16 -13.31 26.32 -8.17
N THR A 17 -12.78 25.52 -9.09
CA THR A 17 -13.35 24.26 -9.53
C THR A 17 -12.47 23.09 -9.08
N HIS A 18 -13.10 21.95 -8.82
CA HIS A 18 -12.45 20.73 -8.37
C HIS A 18 -12.68 19.57 -9.34
N PRO A 19 -12.05 19.60 -10.54
CA PRO A 19 -12.26 18.55 -11.53
C PRO A 19 -11.74 17.20 -11.00
N PRO A 20 -12.58 16.14 -10.94
CA PRO A 20 -12.13 14.81 -10.59
C PRO A 20 -11.29 14.22 -11.72
N ARG A 21 -10.24 13.48 -11.36
CA ARG A 21 -9.35 12.75 -12.25
C ARG A 21 -9.22 11.32 -11.75
N THR A 22 -9.18 10.39 -12.69
CA THR A 22 -8.86 8.99 -12.46
C THR A 22 -7.91 8.54 -13.56
N PHE A 23 -6.78 7.98 -13.15
CA PHE A 23 -5.75 7.43 -14.03
C PHE A 23 -5.62 5.93 -13.72
N TYR A 24 -5.48 5.13 -14.77
CA TYR A 24 -5.27 3.69 -14.67
C TYR A 24 -4.09 3.28 -15.55
N SER A 25 -3.21 2.44 -15.00
CA SER A 25 -2.10 1.82 -15.72
C SER A 25 -2.11 0.31 -15.53
N SER A 26 -1.65 -0.41 -16.55
CA SER A 26 -1.48 -1.86 -16.52
C SER A 26 -0.22 -2.32 -17.25
N SER A 27 0.30 -3.48 -16.84
CA SER A 27 1.48 -4.14 -17.38
C SER A 27 1.32 -4.60 -18.83
N LEU A 28 0.09 -4.66 -19.34
CA LEU A 28 -0.22 -4.91 -20.76
C LEU A 28 -0.04 -3.66 -21.63
N GLY A 29 0.45 -2.55 -21.07
CA GLY A 29 0.59 -1.26 -21.74
C GLY A 29 -0.74 -0.53 -21.95
N VAL A 30 -1.83 -1.02 -21.35
CA VAL A 30 -3.12 -0.31 -21.37
C VAL A 30 -3.06 0.78 -20.31
N VAL A 31 -3.02 2.03 -20.77
CA VAL A 31 -3.13 3.23 -19.95
C VAL A 31 -4.44 3.93 -20.29
N SER A 32 -5.18 4.34 -19.25
CA SER A 32 -6.43 5.09 -19.39
C SER A 32 -6.40 6.31 -18.45
N GLY A 33 -7.12 7.37 -18.83
CA GLY A 33 -7.10 8.63 -18.10
C GLY A 33 -5.90 9.52 -18.40
N SER A 34 -5.13 9.23 -19.46
CA SER A 34 -4.02 10.09 -19.91
C SER A 34 -4.53 11.45 -20.39
N VAL A 35 -3.75 12.50 -20.12
CA VAL A 35 -4.11 13.88 -20.46
C VAL A 35 -3.38 14.30 -21.73
N ASN A 36 -4.11 14.88 -22.67
CA ASN A 36 -3.50 15.44 -23.88
C ASN A 36 -2.79 16.74 -23.55
N VAL A 37 -1.57 16.92 -24.06
CA VAL A 37 -0.79 18.16 -23.89
C VAL A 37 -1.51 19.36 -24.51
N PHE A 38 -2.19 19.14 -25.64
CA PHE A 38 -2.94 20.17 -26.35
C PHE A 38 -4.44 20.03 -26.09
N ALA A 39 -5.02 21.02 -25.42
CA ALA A 39 -6.45 21.04 -25.10
C ALA A 39 -7.34 21.10 -26.36
N ARG A 40 -6.96 21.90 -27.36
CA ARG A 40 -7.66 22.00 -28.64
C ARG A 40 -7.06 21.02 -29.64
N ARG A 41 -7.77 19.92 -29.87
CA ARG A 41 -7.44 18.91 -30.86
C ARG A 41 -8.59 18.71 -31.84
N SER A 42 -8.27 18.32 -33.06
CA SER A 42 -9.24 17.91 -34.07
C SER A 42 -8.88 16.51 -34.54
N SER A 43 -9.89 15.63 -34.63
CA SER A 43 -9.76 14.29 -35.20
C SER A 43 -9.50 14.30 -36.70
N TYR A 44 -9.48 15.48 -37.32
CA TYR A 44 -9.27 15.66 -38.75
C TYR A 44 -8.07 16.56 -39.07
N GLU A 45 -7.41 17.11 -38.05
CA GLU A 45 -6.22 17.95 -38.26
C GLU A 45 -5.00 17.08 -38.52
N LYS A 46 -4.33 17.36 -39.65
CA LYS A 46 -3.21 16.60 -40.19
C LYS A 46 -2.03 17.55 -40.36
N GLU A 47 -0.81 17.02 -40.26
CA GLU A 47 0.39 17.83 -40.47
C GLU A 47 0.61 18.03 -41.97
N VAL A 48 0.86 19.26 -42.43
CA VAL A 48 1.16 19.48 -43.86
C VAL A 48 2.50 18.84 -44.24
N PHE A 49 3.46 18.87 -43.31
CA PHE A 49 4.76 18.24 -43.44
C PHE A 49 4.81 17.01 -42.51
N PRO A 50 5.15 15.80 -43.00
CA PRO A 50 5.35 14.67 -42.12
C PRO A 50 6.44 15.01 -41.09
N LEU A 51 6.13 14.83 -39.80
CA LEU A 51 7.11 15.02 -38.73
C LEU A 51 8.19 13.96 -38.92
N SER A 52 9.46 14.36 -38.98
CA SER A 52 10.55 13.39 -39.04
C SER A 52 10.52 12.59 -37.75
N ILE A 53 10.13 11.32 -37.84
CA ILE A 53 10.32 10.38 -36.75
C ILE A 53 11.84 10.23 -36.58
N PHE A 54 12.35 10.19 -35.35
CA PHE A 54 13.77 9.95 -35.04
C PHE A 54 14.27 8.54 -35.47
N THR A 55 13.59 7.87 -36.40
CA THR A 55 13.90 6.56 -36.96
C THR A 55 14.03 6.69 -38.48
N GLY A 56 15.23 6.42 -39.00
CA GLY A 56 15.75 6.84 -40.29
C GLY A 56 15.10 6.26 -41.56
N SER A 57 13.85 6.61 -41.84
CA SER A 57 13.30 6.54 -43.20
C SER A 57 12.67 7.88 -43.55
N TYR A 58 13.38 8.64 -44.38
CA TYR A 58 12.90 9.89 -44.96
C TYR A 58 11.81 9.54 -45.98
N SER A 59 10.57 9.88 -45.65
CA SER A 59 9.46 9.94 -46.59
C SER A 59 9.37 11.38 -47.09
N ASP A 60 9.99 11.66 -48.24
CA ASP A 60 9.99 12.99 -48.88
C ASP A 60 8.65 13.35 -49.57
N GLU A 61 7.63 12.49 -49.50
CA GLU A 61 6.31 12.78 -50.08
C GLU A 61 5.56 13.82 -49.23
N ASN A 62 5.71 15.08 -49.62
CA ASN A 62 5.01 16.23 -49.06
C ASN A 62 3.72 16.51 -49.86
N ILE A 63 2.57 16.45 -49.19
CA ILE A 63 1.24 16.69 -49.78
C ILE A 63 1.11 18.13 -50.32
N ASP A 64 1.83 19.10 -49.77
CA ASP A 64 1.85 20.47 -50.30
C ASP A 64 2.61 20.57 -51.63
N ILE A 65 3.64 19.74 -51.84
CA ILE A 65 4.32 19.65 -53.14
C ILE A 65 3.35 19.10 -54.20
N VAL A 66 2.55 18.09 -53.86
CA VAL A 66 1.51 17.53 -54.75
C VAL A 66 0.44 18.59 -55.05
N ARG A 67 -0.02 19.34 -54.04
CA ARG A 67 -0.96 20.45 -54.22
C ARG A 67 -0.36 21.51 -55.16
N GLN A 68 0.88 21.90 -54.94
CA GLN A 68 1.56 22.93 -55.72
C GLN A 68 1.78 22.47 -57.18
N ALA A 69 2.16 21.22 -57.39
CA ALA A 69 2.26 20.63 -58.73
C ALA A 69 0.91 20.61 -59.49
N ILE A 70 -0.22 20.46 -58.78
CA ILE A 70 -1.56 20.60 -59.38
C ILE A 70 -1.85 22.06 -59.75
N VAL A 71 -1.47 23.02 -58.89
CA VAL A 71 -1.63 24.45 -59.15
C VAL A 71 -0.83 24.85 -60.40
N ASP A 72 0.43 24.45 -60.47
CA ASP A 72 1.38 24.82 -61.53
C ASP A 72 1.19 24.04 -62.84
N SER A 73 0.40 22.97 -62.82
CA SER A 73 0.06 22.19 -64.01
C SER A 73 -0.74 23.01 -65.03
N SER A 74 -0.32 22.97 -66.29
CA SER A 74 -1.01 23.59 -67.43
C SER A 74 -2.08 22.68 -68.07
N ALA A 75 -2.34 21.51 -67.49
CA ALA A 75 -3.31 20.55 -68.02
C ALA A 75 -4.75 21.09 -67.95
N SER A 76 -5.52 20.88 -69.03
CA SER A 76 -6.93 21.27 -69.13
C SER A 76 -7.87 20.36 -68.31
N ASN A 77 -7.44 19.13 -68.00
CA ASN A 77 -8.15 18.21 -67.09
C ASN A 77 -7.23 17.81 -65.93
N LYS A 78 -7.59 18.23 -64.72
CA LYS A 78 -6.84 17.95 -63.47
C LYS A 78 -7.54 16.93 -62.55
N ALA A 79 -8.65 16.31 -63.00
CA ALA A 79 -9.49 15.47 -62.15
C ALA A 79 -8.74 14.26 -61.56
N GLY A 80 -7.87 13.62 -62.33
CA GLY A 80 -7.03 12.51 -61.85
C GLY A 80 -6.04 12.95 -60.77
N MET A 81 -5.37 14.10 -60.98
CA MET A 81 -4.40 14.64 -60.02
C MET A 81 -5.08 15.10 -58.73
N LEU A 82 -6.26 15.72 -58.83
CA LEU A 82 -7.10 16.08 -57.68
C LEU A 82 -7.54 14.85 -56.88
N ARG A 83 -7.89 13.75 -57.56
CA ARG A 83 -8.24 12.49 -56.90
C ARG A 83 -7.06 11.92 -56.12
N THR A 84 -5.87 11.86 -56.74
CA THR A 84 -4.65 11.44 -56.04
C THR A 84 -4.35 12.31 -54.83
N TYR A 85 -4.46 13.64 -54.95
CA TYR A 85 -4.28 14.55 -53.83
C TYR A 85 -5.28 14.30 -52.69
N LEU A 86 -6.56 14.15 -53.00
CA LEU A 86 -7.59 13.86 -52.00
C LEU A 86 -7.39 12.49 -51.35
N ASP A 87 -6.97 11.48 -52.13
CA ASP A 87 -6.66 10.15 -51.61
C ASP A 87 -5.47 10.21 -50.63
N MET A 88 -4.41 10.96 -50.96
CA MET A 88 -3.26 11.20 -50.07
C MET A 88 -3.63 11.98 -48.81
N VAL A 89 -4.44 13.04 -48.95
CA VAL A 89 -4.97 13.81 -47.81
C VAL A 89 -5.79 12.90 -46.91
N ASN A 90 -6.61 12.01 -47.46
CA ASN A 90 -7.44 11.08 -46.69
C ASN A 90 -6.61 9.98 -46.00
N SER A 91 -5.60 9.43 -46.67
CA SER A 91 -4.72 8.39 -46.11
C SER A 91 -3.75 8.92 -45.05
N GLN A 92 -3.47 10.22 -45.03
CA GLN A 92 -2.56 10.80 -44.05
C GLN A 92 -3.13 10.71 -42.62
N SER A 93 -2.26 10.33 -41.68
CA SER A 93 -2.59 10.27 -40.25
C SER A 93 -2.85 11.65 -39.65
N VAL A 94 -3.69 11.71 -38.60
CA VAL A 94 -3.84 12.90 -37.76
C VAL A 94 -2.52 13.35 -37.14
N SER A 95 -2.44 14.63 -36.78
CA SER A 95 -1.23 15.25 -36.21
C SER A 95 -0.73 14.53 -34.95
N ALA A 96 0.38 13.80 -35.07
CA ALA A 96 1.00 13.08 -33.94
C ALA A 96 1.45 14.02 -32.82
N ARG A 97 1.82 15.27 -33.15
CA ARG A 97 2.17 16.31 -32.16
C ARG A 97 0.97 16.71 -31.30
N LYS A 98 -0.21 16.90 -31.90
CA LYS A 98 -1.41 17.31 -31.17
C LYS A 98 -2.09 16.15 -30.42
N GLN A 99 -1.70 14.93 -30.72
CA GLN A 99 -2.12 13.72 -30.00
C GLN A 99 -1.12 13.30 -28.91
N GLN A 100 -0.11 14.13 -28.58
CA GLN A 100 0.81 13.83 -27.48
C GLN A 100 0.06 13.83 -26.15
N THR A 101 0.26 12.77 -25.38
CA THR A 101 -0.31 12.59 -24.05
C THR A 101 0.76 12.57 -22.99
N VAL A 102 0.39 12.98 -21.78
CA VAL A 102 1.21 12.93 -20.59
C VAL A 102 0.54 11.97 -19.61
N GLU A 103 1.34 11.09 -19.03
CA GLU A 103 0.89 10.03 -18.13
C GLU A 103 1.38 10.30 -16.71
N ILE A 104 0.68 9.72 -15.73
CA ILE A 104 1.21 9.65 -14.38
C ILE A 104 2.25 8.55 -14.37
N THR A 105 3.45 8.85 -13.87
CA THR A 105 4.56 7.90 -13.90
C THR A 105 4.82 7.35 -12.51
N ARG A 106 4.88 6.02 -12.42
CA ARG A 106 5.38 5.32 -11.24
C ARG A 106 6.86 5.05 -11.44
N PHE A 107 7.70 5.40 -10.46
CA PHE A 107 9.12 5.07 -10.51
C PHE A 107 9.67 4.66 -9.15
N VAL A 108 10.80 3.93 -9.19
CA VAL A 108 11.64 3.66 -8.03
C VAL A 108 13.01 4.31 -8.26
N PRO A 109 13.71 4.77 -7.21
CA PRO A 109 15.08 5.26 -7.35
C PRO A 109 15.97 4.20 -8.00
N SER A 110 16.73 4.55 -9.03
CA SER A 110 17.57 3.60 -9.77
C SER A 110 18.85 3.21 -9.03
N ALA A 111 19.44 2.07 -9.41
CA ALA A 111 20.75 1.63 -8.92
C ALA A 111 21.93 2.54 -9.35
N GLN A 112 21.71 3.32 -10.41
CA GLN A 112 22.62 4.35 -10.92
C GLN A 112 22.11 5.73 -10.52
N PHE A 113 23.00 6.72 -10.47
CA PHE A 113 22.58 8.11 -10.35
C PHE A 113 21.78 8.53 -11.60
N SER A 114 20.53 8.97 -11.38
CA SER A 114 19.63 9.40 -12.45
C SER A 114 18.75 10.56 -11.99
N GLU A 115 17.87 11.03 -12.88
CA GLU A 115 16.80 11.97 -12.53
C GLU A 115 16.01 11.51 -11.30
N ASN A 116 15.72 10.21 -11.19
CA ASN A 116 14.97 9.65 -10.06
C ASN A 116 15.76 9.74 -8.74
N SER A 117 17.09 9.63 -8.78
CA SER A 117 17.96 9.87 -7.62
C SER A 117 17.87 11.33 -7.15
N VAL A 118 17.84 12.26 -8.10
CA VAL A 118 17.68 13.69 -7.82
C VAL A 118 16.30 13.99 -7.25
N LYS A 119 15.22 13.44 -7.83
CA LYS A 119 13.84 13.58 -7.33
C LYS A 119 13.74 13.11 -5.87
N LYS A 120 14.24 11.92 -5.55
CA LYS A 120 14.30 11.41 -4.16
C LYS A 120 15.05 12.38 -3.24
N LYS A 121 16.20 12.89 -3.66
CA LYS A 121 16.99 13.83 -2.86
C LYS A 121 16.25 15.15 -2.62
N ILE A 122 15.55 15.69 -3.63
CA ILE A 122 14.72 16.89 -3.48
C ILE A 122 13.58 16.64 -2.49
N VAL A 123 12.89 15.50 -2.59
CA VAL A 123 11.83 15.14 -1.64
C VAL A 123 12.37 15.09 -0.21
N THR A 124 13.47 14.36 0.00
CA THR A 124 13.99 14.10 1.35
C THR A 124 14.74 15.27 1.97
N SER A 125 15.45 16.09 1.16
CA SER A 125 16.27 17.20 1.65
C SER A 125 15.54 18.55 1.61
N ASN A 126 14.55 18.74 0.75
CA ASN A 126 13.88 20.03 0.57
C ASN A 126 12.39 19.96 0.91
N LEU A 127 11.62 19.10 0.24
CA LEU A 127 10.16 19.11 0.37
C LEU A 127 9.72 18.66 1.77
N MET A 128 10.25 17.53 2.27
CA MET A 128 9.90 17.03 3.60
C MET A 128 10.20 18.06 4.70
N PRO A 129 11.41 18.66 4.79
CA PRO A 129 11.65 19.73 5.77
C PRO A 129 10.76 20.97 5.61
N TYR A 130 10.49 21.40 4.36
CA TYR A 130 9.65 22.56 4.09
C TYR A 130 8.21 22.34 4.55
N TYR A 131 7.60 21.24 4.10
CA TYR A 131 6.20 20.92 4.37
C TYR A 131 5.97 20.45 5.81
N ARG A 132 7.00 20.02 6.56
CA ARG A 132 6.85 19.62 7.98
C ARG A 132 6.27 20.70 8.89
N THR A 133 6.41 21.96 8.50
CA THR A 133 5.80 23.09 9.22
C THR A 133 4.27 23.10 9.16
N THR A 134 3.70 22.49 8.13
CA THR A 134 2.25 22.34 7.91
C THR A 134 1.79 20.91 8.17
N TYR A 135 2.62 19.92 7.84
CA TYR A 135 2.35 18.50 7.89
C TYR A 135 3.40 17.79 8.77
N PRO A 136 3.19 17.67 10.09
CA PRO A 136 4.18 17.14 11.01
C PRO A 136 4.75 15.77 10.62
N GLU A 137 3.94 14.94 9.96
CA GLU A 137 4.27 13.58 9.50
C GLU A 137 5.16 13.49 8.24
N ALA A 138 5.65 14.63 7.73
CA ALA A 138 6.58 14.70 6.59
C ALA A 138 8.01 14.24 6.97
N HIS A 139 8.15 12.94 7.21
CA HIS A 139 9.39 12.27 7.56
C HIS A 139 9.76 11.20 6.54
N PHE A 140 11.06 10.99 6.28
CA PHE A 140 11.54 9.85 5.50
C PHE A 140 11.62 8.59 6.38
N ALA A 141 10.45 8.19 6.88
CA ALA A 141 10.20 7.11 7.83
C ALA A 141 8.79 6.52 7.59
N PHE A 142 8.50 5.33 8.13
CA PHE A 142 7.16 4.74 8.13
C PHE A 142 6.70 4.41 9.57
N ALA A 143 5.39 4.32 9.78
CA ALA A 143 4.82 3.95 11.06
C ALA A 143 5.05 2.47 11.39
N ASN A 144 5.49 2.18 12.60
CA ASN A 144 5.75 0.82 13.10
C ASN A 144 4.45 0.09 13.49
N TYR A 145 3.44 0.13 12.62
CA TYR A 145 2.13 -0.47 12.87
C TYR A 145 1.80 -1.45 11.75
N ASN A 146 2.00 -2.74 12.04
CA ASN A 146 1.96 -3.81 11.06
C ASN A 146 0.99 -4.93 11.48
N SER A 147 0.64 -5.76 10.52
CA SER A 147 -0.14 -6.98 10.70
C SER A 147 0.55 -8.14 9.99
N LEU A 148 0.38 -9.34 10.54
CA LEU A 148 0.79 -10.59 9.90
C LEU A 148 -0.34 -11.05 8.99
N ASN A 149 0.00 -11.30 7.74
CA ASN A 149 -0.94 -11.70 6.71
C ASN A 149 -0.67 -13.14 6.24
N PHE A 150 -1.58 -14.04 6.59
CA PHE A 150 -1.53 -15.43 6.16
C PHE A 150 -2.34 -15.63 4.89
N LEU A 151 -2.00 -14.94 3.79
CA LEU A 151 -2.70 -15.13 2.51
C LEU A 151 -2.56 -16.55 1.92
N THR A 152 -3.64 -17.19 1.48
CA THR A 152 -3.58 -18.45 0.73
C THR A 152 -3.81 -18.24 -0.77
N GLY A 153 -3.15 -19.02 -1.63
CA GLY A 153 -3.31 -18.93 -3.08
C GLY A 153 -2.53 -20.00 -3.84
N SER A 154 -2.95 -20.31 -5.08
CA SER A 154 -2.40 -21.42 -5.88
C SER A 154 -0.93 -21.25 -6.29
N GLY A 155 -0.42 -20.02 -6.32
CA GLY A 155 0.98 -19.71 -6.62
C GLY A 155 1.85 -19.48 -5.36
N LEU A 156 1.31 -19.74 -4.18
CA LEU A 156 1.97 -19.52 -2.89
C LEU A 156 2.05 -20.83 -2.09
N PRO A 157 3.13 -21.08 -1.35
CA PRO A 157 3.24 -22.25 -0.49
C PRO A 157 2.17 -22.23 0.62
N SER A 158 1.47 -23.36 0.79
CA SER A 158 0.46 -23.54 1.84
C SER A 158 1.03 -24.03 3.17
N ASP A 159 2.23 -24.61 3.13
CA ASP A 159 2.94 -25.22 4.25
C ASP A 159 3.89 -24.23 4.95
N THR A 160 3.43 -22.99 5.11
CA THR A 160 4.18 -21.93 5.80
C THR A 160 3.70 -21.76 7.24
N ALA A 161 4.62 -21.44 8.15
CA ALA A 161 4.32 -21.13 9.54
C ALA A 161 5.44 -20.30 10.17
N LEU A 162 5.08 -19.50 11.19
CA LEU A 162 6.05 -18.98 12.15
C LEU A 162 6.12 -19.97 13.31
N ILE A 163 7.28 -20.56 13.57
CA ILE A 163 7.44 -21.61 14.59
C ILE A 163 8.34 -21.07 15.70
N TYR A 164 7.91 -21.19 16.96
CA TYR A 164 8.69 -20.79 18.13
C TYR A 164 9.04 -22.01 18.99
N ALA A 165 10.31 -22.09 19.40
CA ALA A 165 10.79 -23.13 20.31
C ALA A 165 10.32 -22.89 21.75
N ASP A 166 9.78 -23.93 22.38
CA ASP A 166 9.15 -23.93 23.70
C ASP A 166 9.86 -24.90 24.68
N SER A 167 11.19 -24.82 24.76
CA SER A 167 12.00 -25.71 25.61
C SER A 167 11.59 -25.75 27.09
N SER A 168 10.98 -24.68 27.59
CA SER A 168 10.53 -24.55 28.98
C SER A 168 9.04 -24.88 29.18
N LYS A 169 8.34 -25.32 28.12
CA LYS A 169 6.87 -25.50 28.12
C LYS A 169 6.13 -24.24 28.57
N GLN A 170 6.70 -23.06 28.30
CA GLN A 170 6.14 -21.77 28.67
C GLN A 170 4.86 -21.47 27.91
N TYR A 171 4.73 -21.91 26.66
CA TYR A 171 3.53 -21.69 25.86
C TYR A 171 2.42 -22.72 26.14
N ALA A 172 2.69 -23.75 26.96
CA ALA A 172 1.68 -24.74 27.35
C ALA A 172 0.56 -24.12 28.19
N ILE A 173 -0.66 -24.60 28.02
CA ILE A 173 -1.83 -24.21 28.83
C ILE A 173 -2.22 -25.41 29.70
N THR A 174 -1.86 -25.35 30.98
CA THR A 174 -2.13 -26.41 31.97
C THR A 174 -3.16 -26.00 33.04
N GLY A 175 -3.50 -24.72 33.10
CA GLY A 175 -4.42 -24.13 34.07
C GLY A 175 -5.17 -22.94 33.47
N ALA A 176 -5.45 -21.92 34.30
CA ALA A 176 -6.11 -20.71 33.83
C ALA A 176 -5.32 -20.04 32.68
N PHE A 177 -6.04 -19.53 31.69
CA PHE A 177 -5.44 -18.90 30.51
C PHE A 177 -6.35 -17.85 29.89
N SER A 178 -5.74 -16.98 29.09
CA SER A 178 -6.43 -16.12 28.14
C SER A 178 -5.61 -15.99 26.85
N LEU A 179 -6.21 -16.30 25.72
CA LEU A 179 -5.70 -15.99 24.39
C LEU A 179 -6.34 -14.67 23.96
N ASP A 180 -5.54 -13.66 23.63
CA ASP A 180 -6.03 -12.33 23.28
C ASP A 180 -5.36 -11.84 21.99
N PHE A 181 -6.16 -11.46 20.99
CA PHE A 181 -5.63 -11.06 19.69
C PHE A 181 -6.63 -10.27 18.84
N TRP A 182 -6.11 -9.62 17.80
CA TRP A 182 -6.90 -9.05 16.73
C TRP A 182 -6.82 -9.91 15.48
N ILE A 183 -7.97 -10.11 14.82
CA ILE A 183 -8.06 -10.86 13.56
C ILE A 183 -8.99 -10.15 12.57
N ASN A 184 -8.63 -10.19 11.29
CA ASN A 184 -9.47 -9.80 10.18
C ASN A 184 -9.57 -10.96 9.18
N PRO A 185 -10.74 -11.63 9.11
CA PRO A 185 -11.06 -12.59 8.05
C PRO A 185 -11.13 -11.87 6.68
N ARG A 186 -9.98 -11.56 6.10
CA ARG A 186 -9.87 -10.69 4.92
C ARG A 186 -10.36 -11.36 3.65
N TYR A 187 -9.92 -12.58 3.42
CA TYR A 187 -9.99 -13.20 2.11
C TYR A 187 -11.23 -14.08 1.95
N PRO A 188 -11.93 -13.99 0.81
CA PRO A 188 -13.03 -14.89 0.52
C PRO A 188 -12.52 -16.30 0.18
N ASN A 189 -13.45 -17.26 0.13
CA ASN A 189 -13.23 -18.55 -0.53
C ASN A 189 -12.96 -18.36 -2.04
N ASP A 190 -12.25 -19.34 -2.64
CA ASP A 190 -11.68 -19.24 -3.98
C ASP A 190 -12.71 -18.95 -5.09
N TYR A 191 -13.86 -19.63 -5.03
CA TYR A 191 -14.96 -19.48 -5.98
C TYR A 191 -16.31 -19.72 -5.27
N GLU A 192 -17.41 -19.32 -5.90
CA GLU A 192 -18.76 -19.51 -5.37
C GLU A 192 -19.04 -21.00 -5.07
N GLY A 193 -19.56 -21.29 -3.88
CA GLY A 193 -19.81 -22.67 -3.43
C GLY A 193 -18.58 -23.46 -2.95
N ALA A 194 -17.35 -22.94 -3.13
CA ALA A 194 -16.16 -23.56 -2.53
C ALA A 194 -16.23 -23.50 -1.00
N GLY A 195 -15.87 -24.59 -0.32
CA GLY A 195 -15.70 -24.56 1.14
C GLY A 195 -14.56 -23.62 1.53
N PHE A 196 -14.74 -22.85 2.61
CA PHE A 196 -13.65 -22.13 3.24
C PHE A 196 -12.90 -23.11 4.14
N LYS A 197 -11.62 -23.36 3.84
CA LYS A 197 -10.78 -24.26 4.63
C LYS A 197 -10.54 -23.65 6.01
N THR A 198 -10.73 -24.44 7.07
CA THR A 198 -10.47 -23.98 8.44
C THR A 198 -8.98 -23.72 8.58
N GLY A 199 -8.62 -22.51 9.03
CA GLY A 199 -7.24 -22.06 9.12
C GLY A 199 -6.84 -21.79 10.57
N THR A 200 -5.62 -22.15 10.96
CA THR A 200 -5.20 -22.12 12.37
C THR A 200 -4.41 -20.88 12.72
N ILE A 201 -4.82 -20.20 13.79
CA ILE A 201 -4.20 -18.95 14.24
C ILE A 201 -2.99 -19.26 15.13
N LEU A 202 -3.20 -20.05 16.18
CA LEU A 202 -2.16 -20.54 17.08
C LEU A 202 -2.38 -22.02 17.35
N HIS A 203 -1.29 -22.78 17.36
CA HIS A 203 -1.33 -24.19 17.70
C HIS A 203 -0.06 -24.62 18.44
N ARG A 204 -0.27 -25.27 19.56
CA ARG A 204 0.76 -26.02 20.27
C ARG A 204 0.18 -27.41 20.52
N SER A 205 0.81 -28.42 19.90
CA SER A 205 0.42 -29.81 20.03
C SER A 205 0.22 -30.17 21.50
N SER A 206 -0.84 -30.94 21.74
CA SER A 206 -1.22 -31.50 23.03
C SER A 206 -1.55 -30.51 24.14
N SER A 207 -1.68 -29.23 23.79
CA SER A 207 -2.01 -28.14 24.69
C SER A 207 -3.23 -27.37 24.17
N PHE A 208 -3.11 -26.70 23.01
CA PHE A 208 -4.25 -26.01 22.42
C PHE A 208 -4.11 -25.79 20.90
N ALA A 209 -5.25 -25.62 20.24
CA ALA A 209 -5.36 -25.03 18.90
C ALA A 209 -6.52 -24.01 18.90
N ILE A 210 -6.31 -22.86 18.27
CA ILE A 210 -7.36 -21.88 18.00
C ILE A 210 -7.38 -21.60 16.50
N SER A 211 -8.53 -21.84 15.88
CA SER A 211 -8.67 -21.80 14.42
C SER A 211 -9.90 -21.00 14.00
N LEU A 212 -9.83 -20.41 12.81
CA LEU A 212 -10.90 -19.70 12.13
C LEU A 212 -11.61 -20.66 11.17
N ALA A 213 -12.92 -20.85 11.37
CA ALA A 213 -13.77 -21.70 10.55
C ALA A 213 -14.91 -20.88 9.90
N SER A 214 -15.49 -21.41 8.81
CA SER A 214 -16.66 -20.79 8.20
C SER A 214 -17.87 -20.85 9.12
N GLY A 215 -18.60 -19.75 9.21
CA GLY A 215 -19.96 -19.73 9.76
C GLY A 215 -21.00 -20.11 8.71
N SER A 216 -22.29 -19.97 9.05
CA SER A 216 -23.39 -20.22 8.12
C SER A 216 -23.67 -19.09 7.12
N SER A 217 -23.24 -17.85 7.39
CA SER A 217 -23.55 -16.68 6.55
C SER A 217 -22.81 -16.69 5.21
N ARG A 218 -23.48 -16.23 4.16
CA ARG A 218 -22.95 -16.10 2.80
C ARG A 218 -23.36 -14.74 2.20
N ASP A 219 -22.47 -14.16 1.40
CA ASP A 219 -22.77 -12.93 0.66
C ASP A 219 -23.64 -13.17 -0.59
N VAL A 220 -23.96 -12.08 -1.30
CA VAL A 220 -24.77 -12.11 -2.53
C VAL A 220 -24.21 -12.99 -3.65
N ASN A 221 -22.92 -13.34 -3.60
CA ASN A 221 -22.23 -14.19 -4.57
C ASN A 221 -21.96 -15.60 -4.00
N GLY A 222 -22.64 -15.99 -2.92
CA GLY A 222 -22.49 -17.31 -2.29
C GLY A 222 -21.14 -17.54 -1.62
N LYS A 223 -20.36 -16.48 -1.37
CA LYS A 223 -19.06 -16.57 -0.69
C LYS A 223 -19.22 -16.42 0.81
N VAL A 224 -18.32 -17.02 1.58
CA VAL A 224 -18.37 -16.91 3.06
C VAL A 224 -18.14 -15.45 3.46
N ASP A 225 -19.05 -14.92 4.28
CA ASP A 225 -18.95 -13.57 4.86
C ASP A 225 -19.08 -13.55 6.39
N GLY A 226 -19.53 -14.65 7.00
CA GLY A 226 -19.53 -14.88 8.45
C GLY A 226 -18.63 -16.04 8.86
N PHE A 227 -17.95 -15.90 9.99
CA PHE A 227 -16.98 -16.84 10.52
C PHE A 227 -17.20 -17.11 12.01
N LYS A 228 -16.62 -18.20 12.48
CA LYS A 228 -16.60 -18.60 13.89
C LYS A 228 -15.21 -19.12 14.28
N LEU A 229 -14.96 -19.19 15.58
CA LEU A 229 -13.72 -19.72 16.14
C LEU A 229 -13.92 -21.15 16.62
N VAL A 230 -12.85 -21.94 16.53
CA VAL A 230 -12.76 -23.30 17.04
C VAL A 230 -11.61 -23.35 18.03
N LEU A 231 -11.94 -23.61 19.30
CA LEU A 231 -10.96 -23.86 20.36
C LEU A 231 -10.87 -25.37 20.58
N GLN A 232 -9.65 -25.90 20.51
CA GLN A 232 -9.36 -27.29 20.82
C GLN A 232 -8.34 -27.31 21.96
N LEU A 233 -8.58 -28.10 23.01
CA LEU A 233 -7.69 -28.16 24.17
C LEU A 233 -7.18 -29.59 24.41
N SER A 234 -5.99 -29.71 25.00
CA SER A 234 -5.37 -30.97 25.40
C SER A 234 -5.38 -32.01 24.28
N HIS A 235 -5.92 -33.22 24.49
CA HIS A 235 -5.94 -34.28 23.47
C HIS A 235 -6.75 -33.90 22.22
N SER A 236 -7.73 -33.02 22.33
CA SER A 236 -8.48 -32.53 21.18
C SER A 236 -7.66 -31.60 20.30
N ALA A 237 -6.53 -31.04 20.79
CA ALA A 237 -5.62 -30.21 19.99
C ALA A 237 -4.91 -31.01 18.88
N GLU A 238 -4.96 -32.35 18.90
CA GLU A 238 -4.41 -33.23 17.86
C GLU A 238 -5.39 -33.46 16.69
N VAL A 239 -6.66 -33.09 16.86
CA VAL A 239 -7.66 -33.25 15.81
C VAL A 239 -7.45 -32.17 14.76
N SER A 240 -7.41 -32.55 13.49
CA SER A 240 -7.33 -31.58 12.40
C SER A 240 -8.49 -30.57 12.48
N PRO A 241 -8.24 -29.25 12.41
CA PRO A 241 -9.26 -28.22 12.60
C PRO A 241 -10.47 -28.35 11.67
N SER A 242 -10.27 -28.77 10.42
CA SER A 242 -11.38 -28.98 9.47
C SER A 242 -12.28 -30.18 9.81
N LEU A 243 -11.81 -31.09 10.68
CA LEU A 243 -12.54 -32.26 11.17
C LEU A 243 -13.04 -32.07 12.61
N ALA A 244 -12.77 -30.91 13.22
CA ALA A 244 -13.15 -30.62 14.59
C ALA A 244 -14.69 -30.56 14.70
N ALA A 245 -15.24 -31.40 15.57
CA ALA A 245 -16.66 -31.44 15.89
C ALA A 245 -16.80 -31.64 17.41
N ALA A 246 -17.61 -30.82 18.08
CA ALA A 246 -17.85 -30.96 19.50
C ALA A 246 -18.62 -32.26 19.79
N GLY A 247 -18.26 -32.97 20.85
CA GLY A 247 -18.91 -34.24 21.17
C GLY A 247 -18.44 -34.86 22.48
N ALA A 248 -18.63 -36.18 22.60
CA ALA A 248 -18.03 -36.96 23.67
C ALA A 248 -16.55 -37.23 23.39
N PHE A 249 -15.82 -37.74 24.40
CA PHE A 249 -14.42 -38.14 24.25
C PHE A 249 -14.21 -39.00 22.99
N PRO A 250 -13.21 -38.69 22.14
CA PRO A 250 -12.09 -37.76 22.36
C PRO A 250 -12.33 -36.30 21.91
N SER A 251 -13.56 -35.92 21.55
CA SER A 251 -13.92 -34.59 21.04
C SER A 251 -14.62 -33.71 22.08
N ASP A 252 -14.45 -34.03 23.36
CA ASP A 252 -15.04 -33.37 24.53
C ASP A 252 -14.39 -32.04 24.90
N LEU A 253 -13.23 -31.73 24.32
CA LEU A 253 -12.51 -30.47 24.52
C LEU A 253 -12.42 -29.64 23.23
N ILE A 254 -13.43 -29.76 22.38
CA ILE A 254 -13.62 -28.94 21.18
C ILE A 254 -14.81 -28.00 21.43
N PHE A 255 -14.55 -26.70 21.36
CA PHE A 255 -15.53 -25.66 21.63
C PHE A 255 -15.60 -24.65 20.48
N PHE A 256 -16.77 -24.09 20.25
CA PHE A 256 -17.00 -23.10 19.20
C PHE A 256 -17.45 -21.79 19.83
N SER A 257 -17.07 -20.68 19.21
CA SER A 257 -17.81 -19.42 19.40
C SER A 257 -19.21 -19.55 18.80
N ASP A 258 -20.04 -18.54 19.06
CA ASP A 258 -21.31 -18.39 18.36
C ASP A 258 -21.08 -18.34 16.84
N ASP A 259 -22.08 -18.81 16.09
CA ASP A 259 -22.01 -18.87 14.65
C ASP A 259 -22.07 -17.45 14.05
N ASN A 260 -21.21 -17.19 13.04
CA ASN A 260 -21.03 -15.87 12.42
C ASN A 260 -20.62 -14.74 13.39
N ALA A 261 -19.94 -15.07 14.49
CA ALA A 261 -19.47 -14.06 15.44
C ALA A 261 -18.40 -13.10 14.86
N LEU A 262 -17.75 -13.47 13.76
CA LEU A 262 -16.82 -12.61 13.02
C LEU A 262 -17.33 -12.39 11.59
N THR A 263 -17.02 -11.22 11.02
CA THR A 263 -17.44 -10.80 9.68
C THR A 263 -16.25 -10.62 8.76
N ARG A 264 -16.45 -10.83 7.46
CA ARG A 264 -15.40 -10.68 6.45
C ARG A 264 -14.94 -9.23 6.34
N ASN A 265 -13.63 -9.04 6.18
CA ASN A 265 -12.99 -7.75 5.94
C ASN A 265 -13.25 -6.72 7.07
N THR A 266 -13.35 -7.20 8.31
CA THR A 266 -13.54 -6.38 9.51
C THR A 266 -12.57 -6.84 10.59
N TRP A 267 -11.94 -5.89 11.27
CA TRP A 267 -11.12 -6.19 12.45
C TRP A 267 -11.99 -6.54 13.65
N HIS A 268 -11.74 -7.70 14.24
CA HIS A 268 -12.37 -8.16 15.47
C HIS A 268 -11.32 -8.35 16.57
N HIS A 269 -11.60 -7.81 17.74
CA HIS A 269 -10.85 -8.14 18.95
C HIS A 269 -11.43 -9.40 19.57
N VAL A 270 -10.57 -10.36 19.89
CA VAL A 270 -10.96 -11.67 20.38
C VAL A 270 -10.19 -11.98 21.66
N THR A 271 -10.91 -12.34 22.71
CA THR A 271 -10.34 -12.95 23.91
C THR A 271 -11.03 -14.28 24.21
N VAL A 272 -10.27 -15.37 24.26
CA VAL A 272 -10.73 -16.69 24.71
C VAL A 272 -10.12 -16.96 26.07
N ARG A 273 -10.94 -17.11 27.12
CA ARG A 273 -10.44 -17.19 28.50
C ARG A 273 -11.12 -18.27 29.33
N TRP A 274 -10.37 -18.79 30.30
CA TRP A 274 -10.83 -19.74 31.31
C TRP A 274 -10.08 -19.55 32.62
N GLY A 275 -10.80 -19.50 33.74
CA GLY A 275 -10.24 -19.20 35.07
C GLY A 275 -9.88 -20.41 35.93
N GLY A 276 -10.02 -21.63 35.40
CA GLY A 276 -9.88 -22.86 36.18
C GLY A 276 -11.22 -23.37 36.73
N SER A 277 -11.21 -24.58 37.30
CA SER A 277 -12.43 -25.25 37.81
C SER A 277 -13.11 -24.56 39.00
N SER A 278 -12.35 -23.81 39.80
CA SER A 278 -12.87 -23.06 40.95
C SER A 278 -13.41 -21.68 40.58
N TYR A 279 -13.19 -21.20 39.36
CA TYR A 279 -13.61 -19.88 38.89
C TYR A 279 -14.80 -20.03 37.94
N ASN A 280 -15.87 -19.25 38.15
CA ASN A 280 -17.12 -19.31 37.35
C ASN A 280 -17.62 -20.75 37.10
N ASN A 281 -17.54 -21.61 38.12
CA ASN A 281 -17.92 -23.03 38.04
C ASN A 281 -17.23 -23.80 36.88
N GLY A 282 -16.00 -23.44 36.53
CA GLY A 282 -15.25 -24.07 35.45
C GLY A 282 -15.66 -23.62 34.04
N SER A 283 -16.50 -22.60 33.92
CA SER A 283 -16.90 -22.01 32.63
C SER A 283 -15.80 -21.11 32.07
N GLY A 284 -15.54 -21.25 30.77
CA GLY A 284 -14.80 -20.32 29.93
C GLY A 284 -15.73 -19.59 28.95
N SER A 285 -15.19 -18.58 28.28
CA SER A 285 -15.94 -17.71 27.37
C SER A 285 -15.12 -17.29 26.17
N PHE A 286 -15.77 -17.17 25.02
CA PHE A 286 -15.32 -16.37 23.89
C PHE A 286 -15.85 -14.95 24.07
N VAL A 287 -14.98 -13.95 24.06
CA VAL A 287 -15.34 -12.53 24.09
C VAL A 287 -14.89 -11.94 22.76
N ILE A 288 -15.81 -11.40 21.99
CA ILE A 288 -15.55 -10.83 20.66
C ILE A 288 -16.09 -9.41 20.65
N ASN A 289 -15.22 -8.42 20.38
CA ASN A 289 -15.54 -6.99 20.41
C ASN A 289 -16.20 -6.53 21.73
N GLY A 290 -15.82 -7.15 22.84
CA GLY A 290 -16.28 -6.80 24.20
C GLY A 290 -17.52 -7.57 24.65
N GLU A 291 -18.18 -8.26 23.72
CA GLU A 291 -19.39 -9.03 23.98
C GLU A 291 -19.07 -10.52 24.11
N THR A 292 -19.77 -11.22 24.99
CA THR A 292 -19.63 -12.68 25.10
C THR A 292 -20.30 -13.36 23.90
N ALA A 293 -19.53 -14.08 23.11
CA ALA A 293 -19.93 -14.71 21.85
C ALA A 293 -19.70 -16.24 21.92
N GLY A 294 -20.24 -16.87 22.95
CA GLY A 294 -20.12 -18.29 23.24
C GLY A 294 -19.48 -18.58 24.59
N THR A 295 -19.93 -19.66 25.24
CA THR A 295 -19.38 -20.15 26.51
C THR A 295 -19.10 -21.64 26.41
N PHE A 296 -18.17 -22.12 27.22
CA PHE A 296 -17.83 -23.53 27.28
C PHE A 296 -17.51 -23.94 28.71
N VAL A 297 -17.62 -25.22 29.01
CA VAL A 297 -17.29 -25.78 30.32
C VAL A 297 -16.23 -26.84 30.13
N ILE A 298 -15.16 -26.75 30.91
CA ILE A 298 -14.12 -27.77 30.92
C ILE A 298 -14.49 -28.80 32.00
N PRO A 299 -14.71 -30.08 31.65
CA PRO A 299 -15.19 -31.10 32.58
C PRO A 299 -14.13 -31.58 33.59
N SER A 300 -12.93 -31.00 33.59
CA SER A 300 -11.79 -31.38 34.42
C SER A 300 -11.26 -30.20 35.26
N SER A 301 -10.55 -30.53 36.35
CA SER A 301 -9.90 -29.52 37.21
C SER A 301 -8.61 -28.94 36.63
N SER A 302 -8.07 -29.54 35.57
CA SER A 302 -6.80 -29.19 34.94
C SER A 302 -6.79 -29.56 33.46
N LEU A 303 -5.95 -28.86 32.69
CA LEU A 303 -5.66 -29.19 31.30
C LEU A 303 -4.34 -29.97 31.24
N SER A 304 -4.29 -31.01 30.43
CA SER A 304 -3.07 -31.80 30.24
C SER A 304 -2.22 -31.21 29.11
N ASP A 305 -0.90 -31.21 29.31
CA ASP A 305 0.12 -31.11 28.27
C ASP A 305 0.76 -32.50 28.11
N GLY A 306 0.09 -33.37 27.37
CA GLY A 306 0.32 -34.83 27.39
C GLY A 306 1.58 -35.30 26.67
N PHE A 307 2.17 -34.46 25.81
CA PHE A 307 3.29 -34.83 24.95
C PHE A 307 4.53 -33.97 25.23
N ALA A 308 5.69 -34.44 24.76
CA ALA A 308 6.96 -33.73 24.86
C ALA A 308 7.10 -32.63 23.79
N ASP A 309 6.00 -32.19 23.17
CA ASP A 309 6.02 -31.25 22.06
C ASP A 309 6.35 -29.84 22.53
N ASN A 310 7.48 -29.32 22.05
CA ASN A 310 8.05 -28.05 22.51
C ASN A 310 8.05 -27.00 21.39
N CYS A 311 6.99 -26.90 20.59
CA CYS A 311 6.87 -25.90 19.53
C CYS A 311 5.49 -25.21 19.50
N LEU A 312 5.48 -23.89 19.34
CA LEU A 312 4.28 -23.09 19.06
C LEU A 312 4.27 -22.67 17.58
N PHE A 313 3.20 -22.97 16.88
CA PHE A 313 2.95 -22.59 15.48
C PHE A 313 1.99 -21.41 15.43
N VAL A 314 2.33 -20.43 14.61
CA VAL A 314 1.45 -19.30 14.27
C VAL A 314 1.11 -19.38 12.78
N GLY A 315 -0.19 -19.32 12.49
CA GLY A 315 -0.72 -19.27 11.12
C GLY A 315 -0.88 -20.61 10.41
N ASN A 316 -0.63 -21.74 11.07
CA ASN A 316 -0.89 -23.07 10.53
C ASN A 316 -1.03 -24.13 11.65
N PHE A 317 -1.54 -25.31 11.30
CA PHE A 317 -1.69 -26.45 12.19
C PHE A 317 -0.62 -27.51 11.89
N PHE A 318 0.11 -27.95 12.91
CA PHE A 318 1.06 -29.04 12.77
C PHE A 318 0.35 -30.38 12.98
N GLY A 319 0.33 -31.21 11.94
CA GLY A 319 -0.06 -32.60 12.05
C GLY A 319 1.16 -33.51 11.90
N GLY A 320 1.59 -34.17 12.96
CA GLY A 320 2.75 -35.07 12.93
C GLY A 320 3.24 -35.45 14.31
N SER A 321 4.45 -35.99 14.36
CA SER A 321 5.14 -36.36 15.61
C SER A 321 6.59 -35.86 15.58
N ASN A 322 7.25 -35.83 16.74
CA ASN A 322 8.65 -35.39 16.89
C ASN A 322 8.85 -33.93 16.46
N VAL A 323 7.97 -33.04 16.89
CA VAL A 323 7.94 -31.63 16.48
C VAL A 323 9.28 -30.90 16.74
N ASP A 324 10.05 -31.34 17.72
CA ASP A 324 11.33 -30.74 18.11
C ASP A 324 12.39 -30.79 17.00
N TYR A 325 12.22 -31.64 15.96
CA TYR A 325 13.06 -31.65 14.75
C TYR A 325 12.94 -30.38 13.89
N PHE A 326 12.03 -29.46 14.21
CA PHE A 326 12.10 -28.10 13.68
C PHE A 326 13.20 -27.25 14.32
N PHE A 327 13.88 -27.72 15.37
CA PHE A 327 14.92 -26.98 16.10
C PHE A 327 16.09 -27.91 16.46
N THR A 328 16.68 -28.50 15.43
CA THR A 328 17.89 -29.32 15.53
C THR A 328 19.15 -28.46 15.77
N THR A 329 20.29 -29.10 16.04
CA THR A 329 21.60 -28.41 16.09
C THR A 329 21.93 -27.72 14.76
N GLU A 330 21.53 -28.31 13.63
CA GLU A 330 21.66 -27.68 12.30
C GLU A 330 20.87 -26.36 12.22
N VAL A 331 19.58 -26.39 12.58
CA VAL A 331 18.72 -25.20 12.55
C VAL A 331 19.22 -24.14 13.53
N SER A 332 19.61 -24.53 14.74
CA SER A 332 20.13 -23.60 15.74
C SER A 332 21.38 -22.87 15.25
N THR A 333 22.34 -23.61 14.67
CA THR A 333 23.57 -23.04 14.13
C THR A 333 23.29 -22.16 12.90
N ARG A 334 22.49 -22.66 11.97
CA ARG A 334 22.21 -21.99 10.68
C ARG A 334 21.35 -20.74 10.85
N ASP A 335 20.26 -20.85 11.59
CA ASP A 335 19.25 -19.79 11.72
C ASP A 335 19.45 -18.92 12.96
N GLY A 336 20.36 -19.29 13.87
CA GLY A 336 20.59 -18.57 15.13
C GLY A 336 19.48 -18.74 16.16
N LEU A 337 18.75 -19.85 16.09
CA LEU A 337 17.57 -20.13 16.91
C LEU A 337 17.88 -21.07 18.08
N SER A 338 16.95 -21.21 19.03
CA SER A 338 17.11 -22.15 20.15
C SER A 338 17.15 -23.60 19.66
N GLU A 339 18.04 -24.41 20.23
CA GLU A 339 18.09 -25.85 20.00
C GLU A 339 17.11 -26.58 20.95
N LEU A 340 16.31 -27.50 20.41
CA LEU A 340 15.46 -28.42 21.17
C LEU A 340 16.01 -29.85 21.15
N VAL A 341 16.62 -30.26 20.03
CA VAL A 341 17.16 -31.62 19.86
C VAL A 341 18.55 -31.58 19.25
N THR A 342 19.46 -32.38 19.81
CA THR A 342 20.81 -32.53 19.28
C THR A 342 20.82 -33.56 18.16
N ASP A 343 20.57 -33.09 16.93
CA ASP A 343 20.52 -33.91 15.71
C ASP A 343 20.80 -33.03 14.46
N VAL A 344 20.81 -33.65 13.28
CA VAL A 344 20.84 -33.00 11.96
C VAL A 344 19.48 -33.13 11.25
N GLY A 345 19.22 -32.25 10.29
CA GLY A 345 17.94 -32.18 9.58
C GLY A 345 17.12 -30.95 9.96
N GLN A 346 16.07 -30.67 9.19
CA GLN A 346 15.36 -29.39 9.24
C GLN A 346 13.88 -29.50 9.58
N HIS A 347 13.34 -30.70 9.67
CA HIS A 347 11.94 -30.95 10.02
C HIS A 347 11.78 -32.44 10.34
N PRO A 348 10.67 -32.86 10.96
CA PRO A 348 10.39 -34.27 11.20
C PRO A 348 10.32 -35.09 9.90
N ALA A 349 10.41 -36.42 9.98
CA ALA A 349 10.30 -37.30 8.80
C ALA A 349 8.86 -37.40 8.25
N SER A 350 7.86 -37.20 9.10
CA SER A 350 6.44 -37.19 8.72
C SER A 350 5.76 -36.03 9.43
N TRP A 351 5.29 -35.07 8.64
CA TRP A 351 4.65 -33.86 9.12
C TRP A 351 3.69 -33.31 8.05
N SER A 352 2.79 -32.43 8.47
CA SER A 352 1.87 -31.70 7.61
C SER A 352 1.61 -30.31 8.20
N LEU A 353 1.44 -29.32 7.31
CA LEU A 353 1.03 -27.95 7.61
C LEU A 353 -0.11 -27.57 6.67
N ASP A 354 -1.22 -28.28 6.82
CA ASP A 354 -2.32 -28.27 5.84
C ASP A 354 -3.49 -27.36 6.21
N HIS A 355 -3.42 -26.61 7.31
CA HIS A 355 -4.48 -25.69 7.74
C HIS A 355 -3.95 -24.26 7.83
N PRO A 356 -3.41 -23.70 6.72
CA PRO A 356 -2.93 -22.33 6.73
C PRO A 356 -4.09 -21.40 7.08
N LEU A 357 -3.83 -20.47 7.99
CA LEU A 357 -4.73 -19.34 8.21
C LEU A 357 -4.92 -18.60 6.89
N ASN A 358 -6.11 -18.02 6.69
CA ASN A 358 -6.43 -17.16 5.54
C ASN A 358 -7.01 -15.83 6.02
N ALA A 359 -6.21 -15.10 6.81
CA ALA A 359 -6.63 -13.90 7.51
C ALA A 359 -5.40 -13.03 7.86
N GLU A 360 -5.66 -11.78 8.25
CA GLU A 360 -4.68 -10.90 8.86
C GLU A 360 -4.83 -10.93 10.39
N VAL A 361 -3.73 -10.91 11.13
CA VAL A 361 -3.71 -10.89 12.60
C VAL A 361 -2.67 -9.92 13.14
N HIS A 362 -2.93 -9.35 14.30
CA HIS A 362 -1.94 -8.61 15.08
C HIS A 362 -2.20 -8.79 16.58
N GLU A 363 -1.24 -8.33 17.40
CA GLU A 363 -1.37 -8.32 18.86
C GLU A 363 -1.67 -9.71 19.47
N LEU A 364 -1.05 -10.78 18.95
CA LEU A 364 -1.24 -12.15 19.43
C LEU A 364 -0.63 -12.31 20.82
N LYS A 365 -1.45 -12.55 21.84
CA LYS A 365 -1.03 -12.67 23.25
C LYS A 365 -1.54 -13.98 23.85
N LEU A 366 -0.69 -14.61 24.65
CA LEU A 366 -1.06 -15.72 25.54
C LEU A 366 -0.77 -15.34 26.99
N TYR A 367 -1.79 -15.34 27.82
CA TYR A 367 -1.68 -15.16 29.25
C TYR A 367 -1.90 -16.49 29.97
N GLY A 368 -1.06 -16.79 30.96
CA GLY A 368 -1.23 -17.90 31.91
C GLY A 368 -2.18 -17.58 33.06
N ARG A 369 -3.18 -16.73 32.82
CA ARG A 369 -4.19 -16.29 33.79
C ARG A 369 -5.49 -15.89 33.09
N TYR A 370 -6.53 -15.73 33.89
CA TYR A 370 -7.78 -15.11 33.46
C TYR A 370 -7.61 -13.59 33.31
N LEU A 371 -8.10 -13.03 32.20
CA LEU A 371 -8.26 -11.59 31.99
C LEU A 371 -9.69 -11.19 32.34
N ASP A 372 -9.87 -10.15 33.13
CA ASP A 372 -11.20 -9.59 33.43
C ASP A 372 -11.74 -8.70 32.29
N ASN A 373 -12.97 -8.20 32.43
CA ASN A 373 -13.60 -7.40 31.38
C ASN A 373 -12.95 -6.02 31.20
N ASP A 374 -12.40 -5.43 32.26
CA ASP A 374 -11.79 -4.10 32.21
C ASP A 374 -10.43 -4.18 31.49
N GLU A 375 -9.68 -5.25 31.76
CA GLU A 375 -8.44 -5.58 31.04
C GLU A 375 -8.71 -5.84 29.55
N ILE A 376 -9.74 -6.61 29.22
CA ILE A 376 -10.15 -6.87 27.83
C ILE A 376 -10.55 -5.56 27.13
N THR A 377 -11.35 -4.73 27.79
CA THR A 377 -11.77 -3.42 27.24
C THR A 377 -10.57 -2.52 26.98
N THR A 378 -9.53 -2.58 27.83
CA THR A 378 -8.29 -1.84 27.61
C THR A 378 -7.54 -2.33 26.36
N LEU A 379 -7.43 -3.65 26.18
CA LEU A 379 -6.75 -4.29 25.05
C LEU A 379 -7.50 -4.10 23.71
N GLN A 380 -8.76 -3.68 23.74
CA GLN A 380 -9.54 -3.31 22.56
C GLN A 380 -9.19 -1.96 21.97
N THR A 381 -8.59 -1.06 22.73
CA THR A 381 -8.29 0.28 22.23
C THR A 381 -6.81 0.58 22.28
N ASN A 382 -6.06 -0.05 23.19
CA ASN A 382 -4.66 0.27 23.42
C ASN A 382 -3.79 -0.98 23.59
N GLY A 383 -2.57 -0.90 23.08
CA GLY A 383 -1.54 -1.89 23.37
C GLY A 383 -1.13 -1.89 24.85
N PRO A 384 -0.64 -3.03 25.38
CA PRO A 384 -0.18 -3.11 26.76
C PRO A 384 0.87 -2.04 27.10
N ALA A 385 0.67 -1.33 28.20
CA ALA A 385 1.59 -0.29 28.65
C ALA A 385 2.71 -0.86 29.53
N SER A 386 3.90 -0.26 29.44
CA SER A 386 5.02 -0.54 30.33
C SER A 386 4.61 -0.36 31.80
N GLY A 387 4.95 -1.32 32.67
CA GLY A 387 4.57 -1.29 34.08
C GLY A 387 3.14 -1.77 34.40
N SER A 388 2.34 -2.12 33.39
CA SER A 388 0.98 -2.67 33.60
C SER A 388 1.01 -4.17 33.92
N ALA A 389 -0.04 -4.68 34.59
CA ALA A 389 -0.25 -6.11 34.82
C ALA A 389 -0.42 -6.92 33.51
N LEU A 390 -0.66 -6.23 32.39
CA LEU A 390 -0.75 -6.80 31.04
C LEU A 390 0.64 -7.13 30.46
N LEU A 391 1.72 -6.56 31.02
CA LEU A 391 3.13 -6.85 30.67
C LEU A 391 3.91 -7.47 31.83
N HIS A 392 3.24 -8.25 32.68
CA HIS A 392 3.85 -8.97 33.80
C HIS A 392 4.21 -10.43 33.43
N GLY A 393 4.95 -11.15 34.29
CA GLY A 393 5.37 -12.56 34.09
C GLY A 393 4.26 -13.61 33.92
N SER A 394 2.99 -13.21 33.88
CA SER A 394 1.88 -14.07 33.43
C SER A 394 1.67 -14.06 31.91
N LEU A 395 2.22 -13.07 31.20
CA LEU A 395 2.29 -13.03 29.75
C LEU A 395 3.32 -14.04 29.27
N ARG A 396 2.86 -15.06 28.55
CA ARG A 396 3.66 -16.21 28.11
C ARG A 396 4.16 -16.05 26.68
N PHE A 397 3.39 -15.40 25.81
CA PHE A 397 3.72 -15.12 24.40
C PHE A 397 3.12 -13.77 23.99
N TYR A 398 3.85 -12.97 23.21
CA TYR A 398 3.35 -11.70 22.67
C TYR A 398 3.99 -11.35 21.32
N LEU A 399 3.17 -11.36 20.26
CA LEU A 399 3.57 -11.05 18.89
C LEU A 399 2.69 -9.93 18.27
N PRO A 400 3.14 -8.66 18.31
CA PRO A 400 2.46 -7.48 17.75
C PRO A 400 2.93 -7.06 16.34
N PRO A 401 3.55 -7.94 15.55
CA PRO A 401 4.36 -7.59 14.36
C PRO A 401 5.18 -6.27 14.35
N PHE A 402 5.71 -5.81 15.48
CA PHE A 402 6.54 -4.60 15.50
C PHE A 402 7.94 -4.86 14.94
N TYR A 403 8.45 -3.87 14.20
CA TYR A 403 9.83 -3.82 13.77
C TYR A 403 10.79 -3.72 14.96
N THR A 404 11.86 -4.51 14.95
CA THR A 404 12.98 -4.46 15.89
C THR A 404 14.30 -4.29 15.16
N THR A 405 15.23 -3.52 15.72
CA THR A 405 16.60 -3.38 15.18
C THR A 405 17.47 -4.62 15.35
N GLU A 406 16.92 -5.69 15.92
CA GLU A 406 17.60 -6.95 16.22
C GLU A 406 16.92 -8.11 15.49
N ALA A 407 17.73 -9.10 15.11
CA ALA A 407 17.33 -10.38 14.53
C ALA A 407 18.37 -11.46 14.90
N PRO A 408 18.04 -12.75 14.75
CA PRO A 408 18.99 -13.85 14.97
C PRO A 408 20.25 -13.75 14.10
N TYR A 409 21.39 -14.14 14.65
CA TYR A 409 22.63 -14.28 13.90
C TYR A 409 22.61 -15.59 13.12
N ARG A 410 22.60 -15.50 11.80
CA ARG A 410 22.53 -16.65 10.89
C ARG A 410 23.90 -16.97 10.34
N SER A 411 24.23 -18.24 10.22
CA SER A 411 25.52 -18.71 9.72
C SER A 411 25.38 -19.78 8.65
N PHE A 412 26.43 -19.94 7.86
CA PHE A 412 26.59 -21.06 6.96
C PHE A 412 26.72 -22.34 7.76
N TYR A 413 25.87 -23.31 7.43
CA TYR A 413 25.97 -24.65 7.93
C TYR A 413 26.16 -25.61 6.77
N SER A 414 27.31 -26.29 6.73
CA SER A 414 27.70 -27.23 5.67
C SER A 414 27.72 -26.58 4.27
N THR A 415 26.59 -26.55 3.56
CA THR A 415 26.50 -26.10 2.16
C THR A 415 25.61 -24.88 1.93
N HIS A 416 24.83 -24.45 2.94
CA HIS A 416 23.88 -23.34 2.81
C HIS A 416 23.65 -22.63 4.14
N GLY A 417 23.03 -21.46 4.11
CA GLY A 417 22.62 -20.70 5.29
C GLY A 417 23.32 -19.35 5.41
N GLY A 418 22.82 -18.52 6.33
CA GLY A 418 23.23 -17.14 6.49
C GLY A 418 22.23 -16.14 5.92
N ILE A 419 22.66 -14.91 5.73
CA ILE A 419 21.89 -13.83 5.12
C ILE A 419 22.16 -13.77 3.62
N ILE A 420 21.10 -13.67 2.82
CA ILE A 420 21.20 -13.50 1.37
C ILE A 420 21.91 -12.18 1.09
N ALA A 421 23.00 -12.22 0.32
CA ALA A 421 23.68 -11.04 -0.16
C ALA A 421 23.50 -10.85 -1.68
N THR A 422 23.47 -11.97 -2.42
CA THR A 422 23.05 -12.03 -3.83
C THR A 422 22.18 -13.25 -4.06
N PRO A 423 21.53 -13.39 -5.24
CA PRO A 423 20.81 -14.62 -5.58
C PRO A 423 21.71 -15.87 -5.59
N PHE A 424 23.04 -15.73 -5.54
CA PHE A 424 24.01 -16.82 -5.63
C PHE A 424 24.90 -16.95 -4.38
N TYR A 425 24.88 -15.97 -3.47
CA TYR A 425 25.71 -15.99 -2.26
C TYR A 425 24.93 -15.58 -1.01
N GLU A 426 25.10 -16.40 0.02
CA GLU A 426 24.81 -16.07 1.41
C GLU A 426 26.10 -15.62 2.12
N LYS A 427 25.95 -15.02 3.30
CA LYS A 427 27.06 -14.72 4.22
C LYS A 427 26.58 -14.82 5.67
N ASP A 428 27.49 -15.06 6.59
CA ASP A 428 27.16 -15.05 8.01
C ASP A 428 26.84 -13.63 8.47
N GLY A 429 25.84 -13.47 9.33
CA GLY A 429 25.45 -12.17 9.84
C GLY A 429 24.06 -12.09 10.46
N THR A 430 23.67 -10.87 10.83
CA THR A 430 22.33 -10.52 11.29
C THR A 430 21.82 -9.31 10.50
N THR A 431 20.54 -8.97 10.69
CA THR A 431 19.87 -7.87 10.02
C THR A 431 19.41 -6.83 11.04
N GLU A 432 19.79 -5.57 10.80
CA GLU A 432 19.41 -4.44 11.66
C GLU A 432 18.47 -3.46 10.96
N ALA A 433 18.11 -3.67 9.69
CA ALA A 433 17.21 -2.80 8.92
C ALA A 433 15.96 -3.58 8.46
N PRO A 434 14.83 -2.91 8.15
CA PRO A 434 13.62 -3.57 7.66
C PRO A 434 13.80 -4.35 6.34
N ILE A 435 14.78 -3.94 5.54
CA ILE A 435 15.17 -4.56 4.27
C ILE A 435 16.62 -5.01 4.33
N ASN A 436 16.96 -6.02 3.54
CA ASN A 436 18.32 -6.50 3.43
C ASN A 436 19.22 -5.47 2.73
N VAL A 437 20.15 -4.90 3.51
CA VAL A 437 21.07 -3.86 3.07
C VAL A 437 22.04 -4.37 2.00
N ASP A 438 22.52 -5.61 2.12
CA ASP A 438 23.41 -6.21 1.14
C ASP A 438 22.74 -6.40 -0.21
N ALA A 439 21.53 -6.97 -0.21
CA ALA A 439 20.74 -7.11 -1.42
C ALA A 439 20.44 -5.74 -2.05
N SER A 440 19.97 -4.77 -1.24
CA SER A 440 19.54 -3.45 -1.72
C SER A 440 20.70 -2.59 -2.23
N PHE A 441 21.79 -2.47 -1.49
CA PHE A 441 22.90 -1.58 -1.84
C PHE A 441 24.00 -2.27 -2.68
N GLY A 442 24.08 -3.60 -2.67
CA GLY A 442 24.99 -4.37 -3.51
C GLY A 442 24.42 -4.62 -4.91
N GLY A 443 23.35 -5.42 -4.98
CA GLY A 443 22.77 -5.91 -6.24
C GLY A 443 21.43 -5.28 -6.64
N PHE A 444 20.95 -4.26 -5.92
CA PHE A 444 19.64 -3.61 -6.15
C PHE A 444 18.44 -4.57 -6.03
N GLY A 445 18.53 -5.52 -5.10
CA GLY A 445 17.44 -6.43 -4.71
C GLY A 445 16.61 -5.90 -3.55
N HIS A 446 15.30 -6.20 -3.58
CA HIS A 446 14.37 -5.94 -2.48
C HIS A 446 14.10 -7.25 -1.73
N TYR A 447 14.61 -7.37 -0.51
CA TYR A 447 14.32 -8.51 0.37
C TYR A 447 13.92 -8.01 1.75
N LEU A 448 12.67 -8.28 2.16
CA LEU A 448 12.17 -7.94 3.48
C LEU A 448 12.87 -8.79 4.55
N ASN A 449 13.39 -8.17 5.60
CA ASN A 449 13.93 -8.89 6.76
C ASN A 449 12.80 -9.22 7.74
N LEU A 450 11.98 -10.21 7.39
CA LEU A 450 10.82 -10.63 8.20
C LEU A 450 11.22 -11.09 9.61
N GLU A 451 12.47 -11.52 9.82
CA GLU A 451 13.00 -11.87 11.14
C GLU A 451 12.89 -10.70 12.13
N ASN A 452 13.08 -9.46 11.65
CA ASN A 452 12.98 -8.24 12.45
C ASN A 452 11.54 -7.86 12.84
N PHE A 453 10.53 -8.63 12.43
CA PHE A 453 9.11 -8.36 12.74
C PHE A 453 8.44 -9.51 13.51
N THR A 454 9.19 -10.56 13.84
CA THR A 454 8.65 -11.81 14.39
C THR A 454 9.18 -12.12 15.79
N ARG A 455 9.58 -11.07 16.52
CA ARG A 455 10.02 -11.22 17.91
C ARG A 455 8.83 -11.47 18.84
N ASP A 456 8.92 -12.55 19.62
CA ASP A 456 8.07 -12.74 20.78
C ASP A 456 8.58 -11.83 21.89
N PHE A 457 7.85 -10.76 22.17
CA PHE A 457 8.25 -9.80 23.20
C PHE A 457 8.17 -10.38 24.60
N ALA A 458 7.34 -11.40 24.86
CA ALA A 458 7.24 -12.04 26.17
C ALA A 458 8.53 -12.79 26.58
N THR A 459 9.24 -13.38 25.61
CA THR A 459 10.42 -14.21 25.85
C THR A 459 11.72 -13.69 25.23
N GLY A 460 11.62 -12.72 24.31
CA GLY A 460 12.73 -12.26 23.48
C GLY A 460 13.13 -13.20 22.35
N LYS A 461 12.43 -14.33 22.17
CA LYS A 461 12.71 -15.33 21.12
C LYS A 461 12.23 -14.85 19.75
N TYR A 462 12.81 -15.43 18.70
CA TYR A 462 12.42 -15.18 17.31
C TYR A 462 11.83 -16.44 16.69
N ALA A 463 10.93 -16.24 15.72
CA ALA A 463 10.35 -17.35 14.99
C ALA A 463 11.35 -17.97 14.01
N ARG A 464 11.25 -19.28 13.81
CA ARG A 464 11.66 -19.92 12.57
C ARG A 464 10.65 -19.58 11.47
N LEU A 465 11.15 -19.02 10.37
CA LEU A 465 10.35 -18.64 9.21
C LEU A 465 10.23 -19.81 8.23
N PHE A 466 9.41 -20.80 8.56
CA PHE A 466 9.34 -22.05 7.79
C PHE A 466 8.66 -21.84 6.43
N ASN A 467 9.35 -22.22 5.34
CA ASN A 467 8.98 -21.94 3.95
C ASN A 467 8.74 -20.44 3.63
N LEU A 468 9.35 -19.56 4.41
CA LEU A 468 9.30 -18.09 4.28
C LEU A 468 10.72 -17.49 4.18
N THR A 469 11.69 -18.28 3.73
CA THR A 469 13.08 -17.89 3.52
C THR A 469 13.45 -18.07 2.06
N GLY A 470 14.24 -17.15 1.51
CA GLY A 470 14.89 -17.34 0.23
C GLY A 470 16.03 -18.35 0.34
N SER A 471 16.40 -18.94 -0.79
CA SER A 471 17.59 -19.79 -0.92
C SER A 471 18.41 -19.31 -2.11
N VAL A 472 19.72 -19.41 -2.01
CA VAL A 472 20.61 -19.12 -3.14
C VAL A 472 20.47 -20.16 -4.25
N LEU A 473 20.64 -19.71 -5.49
CA LEU A 473 20.60 -20.53 -6.68
C LEU A 473 21.93 -21.27 -6.88
N THR A 474 21.84 -22.56 -7.18
CA THR A 474 22.99 -23.38 -7.57
C THR A 474 23.17 -23.33 -9.09
N GLY A 475 24.15 -22.57 -9.58
CA GLY A 475 24.49 -22.51 -11.02
C GLY A 475 24.82 -21.10 -11.52
N SER A 476 25.13 -20.98 -12.82
CA SER A 476 25.41 -19.70 -13.46
C SER A 476 24.17 -19.17 -14.20
N ALA A 477 23.93 -17.86 -14.10
CA ALA A 477 22.92 -17.16 -14.88
C ALA A 477 23.18 -17.33 -16.39
N THR A 478 22.24 -17.89 -17.14
CA THR A 478 22.32 -18.01 -18.60
C THR A 478 21.74 -16.79 -19.32
N THR A 479 20.95 -15.96 -18.63
CA THR A 479 20.34 -14.72 -19.14
C THR A 479 20.54 -13.56 -18.16
N PRO A 480 20.83 -12.33 -18.67
CA PRO A 480 20.82 -11.13 -17.84
C PRO A 480 19.42 -10.95 -17.24
N THR A 481 19.30 -11.12 -15.93
CA THR A 481 18.03 -11.10 -15.19
C THR A 481 18.24 -10.28 -13.92
N SER A 482 17.24 -9.49 -13.49
CA SER A 482 17.40 -8.64 -12.31
C SER A 482 17.43 -9.46 -11.02
N PHE A 483 17.97 -8.89 -9.93
CA PHE A 483 17.98 -9.53 -8.61
C PHE A 483 16.57 -9.96 -8.19
N ASN A 484 15.60 -9.06 -8.36
CA ASN A 484 14.22 -9.29 -7.95
C ASN A 484 13.56 -10.39 -8.78
N ASP A 485 13.90 -10.52 -10.06
CA ASP A 485 13.35 -11.60 -10.88
C ASP A 485 13.81 -12.98 -10.39
N TYR A 486 15.09 -13.10 -9.98
CA TYR A 486 15.58 -14.32 -9.34
C TYR A 486 14.91 -14.59 -7.99
N LEU A 487 14.84 -13.56 -7.15
CA LEU A 487 14.34 -13.71 -5.78
C LEU A 487 12.84 -14.06 -5.77
N TYR A 488 12.04 -13.38 -6.58
CA TYR A 488 10.58 -13.54 -6.60
C TYR A 488 10.07 -14.57 -7.62
N ALA A 489 10.97 -15.29 -8.32
CA ALA A 489 10.61 -16.50 -9.05
C ALA A 489 10.09 -17.62 -8.12
N THR A 490 10.47 -17.58 -6.83
CA THR A 490 10.05 -18.58 -5.83
C THR A 490 8.85 -18.10 -5.02
N GLY A 491 7.82 -18.94 -4.90
CA GLY A 491 6.61 -18.66 -4.12
C GLY A 491 6.88 -18.29 -2.65
N SER A 492 7.93 -18.86 -2.03
CA SER A 492 8.32 -18.57 -0.65
C SER A 492 8.70 -17.10 -0.42
N ASN A 493 9.41 -16.47 -1.37
CA ASN A 493 9.80 -15.06 -1.25
C ASN A 493 8.63 -14.12 -1.52
N LEU A 494 7.74 -14.48 -2.47
CA LEU A 494 6.47 -13.78 -2.68
C LEU A 494 5.63 -13.81 -1.40
N LYS A 495 5.47 -15.00 -0.82
CA LYS A 495 4.73 -15.21 0.43
C LYS A 495 5.36 -14.46 1.61
N ARG A 496 6.70 -14.49 1.75
CA ARG A 496 7.45 -13.73 2.76
C ARG A 496 7.16 -12.23 2.68
N GLN A 497 7.25 -11.64 1.49
CA GLN A 497 6.98 -10.21 1.27
C GLN A 497 5.54 -9.85 1.65
N MET A 498 4.58 -10.72 1.35
CA MET A 498 3.17 -10.50 1.65
C MET A 498 2.77 -10.90 3.08
N THR A 499 3.66 -11.54 3.86
CA THR A 499 3.39 -11.93 5.25
C THR A 499 3.35 -10.73 6.18
N LEU A 500 4.00 -9.62 5.82
CA LEU A 500 3.94 -8.37 6.57
C LEU A 500 3.19 -7.32 5.76
N LEU A 501 2.11 -6.78 6.32
CA LEU A 501 1.37 -5.66 5.74
C LEU A 501 1.28 -4.51 6.74
N PRO A 502 1.22 -3.25 6.28
CA PRO A 502 0.87 -2.17 7.18
C PRO A 502 -0.55 -2.42 7.71
N ASN A 503 -0.74 -2.18 9.00
CA ASN A 503 -2.01 -2.47 9.66
C ASN A 503 -3.03 -1.40 9.31
N ASP A 504 -4.24 -1.81 8.94
CA ASP A 504 -5.37 -0.91 8.66
C ASP A 504 -6.45 -0.96 9.74
N ASN A 505 -6.15 -1.46 10.95
CA ASN A 505 -7.06 -1.39 12.09
C ASN A 505 -7.01 0.00 12.75
N GLY A 506 -8.02 0.83 12.48
CA GLY A 506 -8.16 2.17 13.07
C GLY A 506 -8.78 2.19 14.48
N ASN A 507 -9.22 1.05 15.02
CA ASN A 507 -9.82 1.00 16.37
C ASN A 507 -8.78 0.79 17.49
N PHE A 508 -7.51 0.56 17.14
CA PHE A 508 -6.46 0.19 18.07
C PHE A 508 -5.25 1.11 17.94
N TYR A 509 -4.73 1.55 19.09
CA TYR A 509 -3.51 2.34 19.20
C TYR A 509 -2.40 1.48 19.82
N PRO A 510 -1.32 1.16 19.08
CA PRO A 510 -0.21 0.40 19.60
C PRO A 510 0.56 1.19 20.66
N ASN A 511 1.08 0.48 21.65
CA ASN A 511 1.96 1.06 22.65
C ASN A 511 3.39 0.55 22.45
N PHE A 512 4.32 1.45 22.23
CA PHE A 512 5.72 1.10 21.96
C PHE A 512 6.66 1.36 23.15
N SER A 513 6.14 1.84 24.28
CA SER A 513 6.94 2.27 25.44
C SER A 513 7.83 1.17 26.02
N PHE A 514 7.45 -0.10 25.82
CA PHE A 514 8.22 -1.23 26.31
C PHE A 514 9.40 -1.61 25.39
N MET A 515 9.42 -1.17 24.13
CA MET A 515 10.38 -1.63 23.13
C MET A 515 11.77 -1.03 23.29
N VAL A 516 11.87 0.24 23.69
CA VAL A 516 13.12 1.00 23.70
C VAL A 516 13.48 1.41 25.13
N PRO A 517 14.78 1.45 25.51
CA PRO A 517 15.19 1.92 26.83
C PRO A 517 14.71 3.35 27.10
N GLY A 518 14.11 3.57 28.26
CA GLY A 518 13.67 4.86 28.74
C GLY A 518 14.58 5.42 29.86
N PRO A 519 14.41 6.69 30.25
CA PRO A 519 15.20 7.33 31.30
C PRO A 519 15.08 6.65 32.67
N ASP A 520 13.96 5.99 32.95
CA ASP A 520 13.71 5.26 34.21
C ASP A 520 14.17 3.78 34.15
N ASP A 521 14.80 3.40 33.03
CA ASP A 521 15.48 2.14 32.66
C ASP A 521 16.66 1.65 33.53
N TYR A 522 16.80 2.05 34.80
CA TYR A 522 17.99 1.68 35.60
C TYR A 522 17.73 0.56 36.60
N ALA A 523 18.55 -0.48 36.56
CA ALA A 523 18.56 -1.55 37.56
C ALA A 523 19.11 -1.03 38.90
N VAL A 524 18.31 -1.07 39.96
CA VAL A 524 18.78 -0.81 41.33
C VAL A 524 19.27 -2.12 41.94
N SER A 525 20.58 -2.23 42.18
CA SER A 525 21.18 -3.40 42.81
C SER A 525 20.76 -3.51 44.29
N GLY A 526 20.20 -4.66 44.70
CA GLY A 526 19.94 -4.98 46.11
C GLY A 526 18.51 -4.76 46.63
N SER A 527 17.52 -4.44 45.78
CA SER A 527 16.10 -4.41 46.19
C SER A 527 15.37 -5.73 45.82
N PRO A 528 14.65 -6.39 46.74
CA PRO A 528 13.84 -7.56 46.43
C PRO A 528 12.56 -7.23 45.65
N PHE A 529 12.26 -5.94 45.44
CA PHE A 529 11.18 -5.46 44.57
C PHE A 529 11.69 -4.23 43.79
N SER A 530 11.86 -4.37 42.47
CA SER A 530 12.12 -3.25 41.58
C SER A 530 10.79 -2.55 41.27
N VAL A 531 10.69 -1.25 41.56
CA VAL A 531 9.52 -0.40 41.30
C VAL A 531 9.46 0.06 39.83
N THR A 532 10.09 -0.67 38.92
CA THR A 532 9.97 -0.47 37.47
C THR A 532 9.87 -1.85 36.81
N GLN A 533 8.71 -2.51 36.95
CA GLN A 533 8.37 -3.70 36.17
C GLN A 533 7.88 -3.30 34.76
N SER A 534 8.64 -2.43 34.08
CA SER A 534 8.74 -2.54 32.63
C SER A 534 9.36 -3.91 32.34
N PHE A 535 9.07 -4.53 31.19
CA PHE A 535 9.73 -5.76 30.73
C PHE A 535 11.18 -5.81 31.23
N ALA A 536 11.60 -6.93 31.85
CA ALA A 536 12.99 -7.07 32.28
C ALA A 536 13.90 -6.53 31.18
N ALA A 537 14.80 -5.61 31.55
CA ALA A 537 15.72 -4.90 30.65
C ALA A 537 16.32 -5.69 29.45
N PRO A 538 16.55 -7.03 29.49
CA PRO A 538 16.99 -7.81 28.31
C PRO A 538 16.10 -7.76 27.06
N TYR A 539 14.84 -7.33 27.14
CA TYR A 539 13.91 -7.41 26.00
C TYR A 539 13.75 -6.10 25.22
N LYS A 540 14.54 -5.06 25.52
CA LYS A 540 14.52 -3.79 24.80
C LYS A 540 15.49 -3.81 23.62
N VAL A 541 15.18 -3.05 22.55
CA VAL A 541 16.00 -2.94 21.34
C VAL A 541 16.64 -1.56 21.20
N LYS A 542 17.75 -1.49 20.45
CA LYS A 542 18.46 -0.23 20.18
C LYS A 542 17.54 0.81 19.54
N SER A 543 17.63 2.06 20.00
CA SER A 543 16.85 3.21 19.50
C SER A 543 17.29 3.74 18.12
N THR A 544 18.38 3.20 17.55
CA THR A 544 19.10 3.80 16.40
C THR A 544 18.27 4.01 15.15
N GLN A 545 17.22 3.20 14.93
CA GLN A 545 16.31 3.34 13.79
C GLN A 545 14.94 3.88 14.16
N PHE A 546 14.71 4.17 15.44
CA PHE A 546 13.47 4.74 15.94
C PHE A 546 13.62 6.25 16.12
N VAL A 547 14.19 6.94 15.12
CA VAL A 547 14.52 8.36 15.18
C VAL A 547 13.87 9.07 14.00
N ASN A 548 13.07 10.10 14.28
CA ASN A 548 12.49 10.91 13.22
C ASN A 548 13.54 11.82 12.54
N ASP A 549 13.15 12.52 11.47
CA ASP A 549 14.08 13.40 10.74
C ASP A 549 14.57 14.61 11.56
N LEU A 550 14.00 14.86 12.74
CA LEU A 550 14.43 15.90 13.69
C LEU A 550 15.41 15.39 14.76
N GLY A 551 15.76 14.10 14.73
CA GLY A 551 16.64 13.49 15.72
C GLY A 551 15.95 13.06 17.02
N VAL A 552 14.62 13.09 17.07
CA VAL A 552 13.84 12.69 18.26
C VAL A 552 13.51 11.21 18.18
N VAL A 553 13.74 10.49 19.28
CA VAL A 553 13.41 9.07 19.39
C VAL A 553 11.89 8.88 19.48
N SER A 554 11.31 8.12 18.56
CA SER A 554 9.91 7.72 18.54
C SER A 554 9.79 6.27 18.05
N PRO A 555 9.58 5.28 18.94
CA PRO A 555 9.50 3.85 18.58
C PRO A 555 8.36 3.49 17.62
N GLY A 556 7.35 4.36 17.52
CA GLY A 556 6.28 4.25 16.52
C GLY A 556 6.69 4.61 15.09
N PHE A 557 7.93 5.07 14.87
CA PHE A 557 8.45 5.40 13.55
C PHE A 557 9.74 4.62 13.28
N VAL A 558 9.89 4.14 12.05
CA VAL A 558 11.11 3.50 11.58
C VAL A 558 11.73 4.34 10.48
N THR A 559 12.93 4.88 10.75
CA THR A 559 13.65 5.73 9.81
C THR A 559 14.12 4.95 8.59
N LEU A 560 14.07 5.58 7.42
CA LEU A 560 14.66 5.08 6.19
C LEU A 560 16.00 5.75 5.86
N ARG A 561 16.53 6.58 6.78
CA ARG A 561 17.80 7.28 6.61
C ARG A 561 18.96 6.49 7.18
N ASN A 562 20.14 6.71 6.62
CA ASN A 562 21.42 6.27 7.18
C ASN A 562 21.52 4.75 7.45
N TYR A 563 21.05 3.92 6.52
CA TYR A 563 21.21 2.46 6.61
C TYR A 563 22.66 2.03 6.53
N LEU A 564 23.49 2.83 5.87
CA LEU A 564 24.94 2.61 5.78
C LEU A 564 25.71 3.82 6.31
N PRO A 565 26.87 3.62 6.97
CA PRO A 565 27.73 4.71 7.34
C PRO A 565 28.39 5.35 6.10
N LEU A 566 28.39 6.68 6.03
CA LEU A 566 28.98 7.43 4.90
C LEU A 566 30.49 7.22 4.75
N GLY A 567 31.19 6.76 5.79
CA GLY A 567 32.61 6.40 5.67
C GLY A 567 32.89 5.22 4.72
N LEU A 568 31.85 4.48 4.32
CA LEU A 568 31.95 3.45 3.27
C LEU A 568 31.93 4.05 1.85
N PHE A 569 31.51 5.30 1.68
CA PHE A 569 31.59 6.01 0.42
C PHE A 569 33.06 6.35 0.15
N GLN A 570 33.58 5.91 -1.00
CA GLN A 570 34.97 6.12 -1.39
C GLN A 570 35.04 6.75 -2.78
N VAL A 571 35.94 7.72 -2.96
CA VAL A 571 36.25 8.29 -4.28
C VAL A 571 36.80 7.14 -5.15
N PRO A 572 36.38 6.99 -6.43
CA PRO A 572 36.85 5.91 -7.28
C PRO A 572 38.38 5.89 -7.36
N GLY A 573 39.01 4.91 -6.71
CA GLY A 573 40.43 4.63 -6.89
C GLY A 573 40.63 3.97 -8.26
N GLN A 574 41.66 4.40 -9.00
CA GLN A 574 41.93 4.00 -10.39
C GLN A 574 41.65 2.53 -10.69
N GLU A 575 40.91 2.30 -11.76
CA GLU A 575 40.65 0.99 -12.32
C GLU A 575 41.97 0.29 -12.65
N SER A 576 42.28 -0.76 -11.90
CA SER A 576 43.26 -1.76 -12.28
C SER A 576 42.54 -3.09 -12.38
N THR A 577 42.58 -3.71 -13.54
CA THR A 577 42.03 -5.04 -13.81
C THR A 577 42.78 -6.11 -13.02
N GLY A 578 42.08 -6.88 -12.18
CA GLY A 578 42.64 -8.04 -11.46
C GLY A 578 41.65 -8.70 -10.48
N SER A 579 41.88 -9.97 -10.11
CA SER A 579 40.98 -10.75 -9.22
C SER A 579 40.85 -10.15 -7.82
N MET A 580 41.91 -9.51 -7.30
CA MET A 580 41.88 -8.78 -6.04
C MET A 580 40.94 -7.57 -6.07
N VAL A 581 40.86 -6.87 -7.21
CA VAL A 581 40.00 -5.69 -7.37
C VAL A 581 38.51 -6.09 -7.44
N SER A 582 38.19 -7.23 -8.05
CA SER A 582 36.82 -7.79 -8.03
C SER A 582 36.36 -8.15 -6.60
N THR A 583 37.28 -8.66 -5.76
CA THR A 583 36.99 -8.98 -4.36
C THR A 583 36.78 -7.71 -3.51
N LEU A 584 37.48 -6.62 -3.84
CA LEU A 584 37.31 -5.33 -3.20
C LEU A 584 36.01 -4.61 -3.63
N ASN A 585 35.70 -4.58 -4.92
CA ASN A 585 34.55 -3.85 -5.45
C ASN A 585 33.20 -4.50 -5.12
N GLY A 586 33.17 -5.83 -4.95
CA GLY A 586 31.97 -6.56 -4.54
C GLY A 586 30.88 -6.62 -5.62
N VAL A 587 29.67 -6.96 -5.18
CA VAL A 587 28.48 -7.19 -6.02
C VAL A 587 28.06 -5.91 -6.74
N SER A 588 27.61 -6.05 -7.98
CA SER A 588 26.97 -4.96 -8.73
C SER A 588 25.66 -5.43 -9.36
N PRO A 589 24.72 -4.51 -9.67
CA PRO A 589 23.51 -4.84 -10.42
C PRO A 589 23.78 -5.46 -11.81
N ASP A 590 24.96 -5.17 -12.38
CA ASP A 590 25.37 -5.63 -13.71
C ASP A 590 25.98 -7.04 -13.67
N ASP A 591 26.49 -7.46 -12.50
CA ASP A 591 27.02 -8.80 -12.25
C ASP A 591 26.72 -9.25 -10.81
N LEU A 592 25.66 -10.06 -10.69
CA LEU A 592 25.17 -10.63 -9.43
C LEU A 592 25.94 -11.89 -9.01
N SER A 593 26.82 -12.41 -9.87
CA SER A 593 27.63 -13.61 -9.63
C SER A 593 28.94 -13.33 -8.88
N LEU A 594 29.21 -12.05 -8.59
CA LEU A 594 30.31 -11.63 -7.75
C LEU A 594 30.02 -11.89 -6.28
N ARG A 595 31.08 -12.10 -5.50
CA ARG A 595 30.97 -12.22 -4.04
C ARG A 595 30.79 -10.85 -3.40
N PRO A 596 30.07 -10.75 -2.26
CA PRO A 596 30.01 -9.53 -1.46
C PRO A 596 31.41 -9.02 -1.08
N SER A 597 31.57 -7.69 -1.04
CA SER A 597 32.85 -7.06 -0.70
C SER A 597 33.25 -7.38 0.74
N THR A 598 34.50 -7.83 0.93
CA THR A 598 35.08 -8.04 2.28
C THR A 598 35.38 -6.74 3.02
N SER A 599 35.36 -5.60 2.31
CA SER A 599 35.63 -4.26 2.86
C SER A 599 34.36 -3.43 3.04
N GLY A 600 33.17 -4.03 2.90
CA GLY A 600 31.90 -3.32 3.05
C GLY A 600 31.62 -2.28 1.96
N ARG A 601 32.15 -2.49 0.74
CA ARG A 601 31.84 -1.64 -0.41
C ARG A 601 30.51 -2.05 -1.04
N TYR A 602 29.62 -1.07 -1.21
CA TYR A 602 28.31 -1.27 -1.84
C TYR A 602 28.18 -0.43 -3.11
N THR A 603 27.95 -1.08 -4.25
CA THR A 603 27.94 -0.45 -5.57
C THR A 603 26.91 0.66 -5.70
N VAL A 604 25.68 0.47 -5.20
CA VAL A 604 24.62 1.49 -5.29
C VAL A 604 24.97 2.72 -4.44
N LEU A 605 25.59 2.53 -3.27
CA LEU A 605 26.07 3.65 -2.44
C LEU A 605 27.17 4.45 -3.18
N GLN A 606 28.12 3.78 -3.83
CA GLN A 606 29.18 4.47 -4.59
C GLN A 606 28.64 5.25 -5.79
N ARG A 607 27.63 4.70 -6.48
CA ARG A 607 27.03 5.31 -7.67
C ARG A 607 26.15 6.51 -7.32
N THR A 608 25.39 6.43 -6.23
CA THR A 608 24.37 7.43 -5.88
C THR A 608 24.85 8.45 -4.85
N GLY A 609 25.84 8.09 -4.01
CA GLY A 609 26.25 8.88 -2.86
C GLY A 609 25.17 9.01 -1.77
N ASP A 610 24.13 8.16 -1.81
CA ASP A 610 23.00 8.20 -0.90
C ASP A 610 22.97 6.93 -0.04
N ASN A 611 23.00 7.10 1.28
CA ASN A 611 23.00 6.04 2.27
C ASN A 611 21.61 5.78 2.89
N SER A 612 20.57 6.46 2.40
CA SER A 612 19.18 6.21 2.76
C SER A 612 18.52 5.17 1.84
N SER A 613 17.44 4.54 2.29
CA SER A 613 16.75 3.48 1.55
C SER A 613 16.34 3.93 0.14
N ASN A 614 16.68 3.12 -0.86
CA ASN A 614 16.18 3.26 -2.24
C ASN A 614 14.93 2.40 -2.49
N GLN A 615 14.50 1.59 -1.53
CA GLN A 615 13.34 0.70 -1.64
C GLN A 615 12.04 1.46 -1.31
N VAL A 616 11.75 2.50 -2.08
CA VAL A 616 10.56 3.35 -1.98
C VAL A 616 9.94 3.56 -3.36
N VAL A 617 8.63 3.82 -3.40
CA VAL A 617 7.89 4.00 -4.66
C VAL A 617 7.43 5.44 -4.77
N PHE A 618 7.60 6.05 -5.93
CA PHE A 618 7.12 7.39 -6.23
C PHE A 618 6.07 7.35 -7.33
N PHE A 619 5.10 8.27 -7.23
CA PHE A 619 4.21 8.65 -8.32
C PHE A 619 4.42 10.13 -8.62
N ASP A 620 4.71 10.42 -9.88
CA ASP A 620 4.86 11.76 -10.43
C ASP A 620 3.60 12.08 -11.23
N VAL A 621 2.79 12.99 -10.68
CA VAL A 621 1.55 13.49 -11.26
C VAL A 621 1.87 14.83 -11.93
N PRO A 622 1.76 14.93 -13.25
CA PRO A 622 2.02 16.18 -13.95
C PRO A 622 0.94 17.23 -13.64
N ASN A 623 1.34 18.51 -13.58
CA ASN A 623 0.44 19.63 -13.29
C ASN A 623 -0.77 19.74 -14.25
N LEU A 624 -0.67 19.21 -15.47
CA LEU A 624 -1.78 19.11 -16.43
C LEU A 624 -2.99 18.36 -15.85
N TYR A 625 -2.79 17.46 -14.88
CA TYR A 625 -3.87 16.73 -14.24
C TYR A 625 -4.62 17.57 -13.21
N TYR A 626 -3.89 18.28 -12.33
CA TYR A 626 -4.47 18.94 -11.16
C TYR A 626 -4.58 20.47 -11.27
N GLY A 627 -3.90 21.11 -12.21
CA GLY A 627 -3.88 22.56 -12.36
C GLY A 627 -2.95 23.24 -11.35
N LEU A 628 -3.52 23.86 -10.31
CA LEU A 628 -2.79 24.62 -9.29
C LEU A 628 -2.15 23.71 -8.25
N ASN A 629 -2.96 22.81 -7.67
CA ASN A 629 -2.57 21.82 -6.68
C ASN A 629 -3.58 20.67 -6.70
N ILE A 630 -3.19 19.53 -6.15
CA ILE A 630 -4.11 18.46 -5.80
C ILE A 630 -4.92 18.92 -4.58
N GLU A 631 -6.23 18.68 -4.57
CA GLU A 631 -7.07 19.00 -3.42
C GLU A 631 -6.77 18.03 -2.26
N PRO A 632 -6.39 18.53 -1.07
CA PRO A 632 -6.09 17.67 0.08
C PRO A 632 -7.25 16.75 0.48
N GLY A 633 -6.94 15.52 0.86
CA GLY A 633 -7.91 14.52 1.32
C GLY A 633 -8.66 13.82 0.18
N THR A 634 -8.30 14.10 -1.08
CA THR A 634 -8.98 13.50 -2.24
C THR A 634 -8.18 12.39 -2.93
N VAL A 635 -6.92 12.19 -2.54
CA VAL A 635 -6.04 11.19 -3.18
C VAL A 635 -6.43 9.78 -2.75
N VAL A 636 -6.66 8.93 -3.75
CA VAL A 636 -6.95 7.50 -3.60
C VAL A 636 -6.04 6.72 -4.54
N LEU A 637 -5.16 5.91 -3.98
CA LEU A 637 -4.28 4.98 -4.69
C LEU A 637 -4.82 3.56 -4.51
N ARG A 638 -5.01 2.82 -5.60
CA ARG A 638 -5.45 1.41 -5.56
C ARG A 638 -4.57 0.53 -6.41
N ASP A 639 -4.22 -0.62 -5.86
CA ASP A 639 -3.66 -1.76 -6.58
C ASP A 639 -4.64 -2.93 -6.40
N THR A 640 -5.41 -3.25 -7.44
CA THR A 640 -6.51 -4.23 -7.35
C THR A 640 -6.02 -5.68 -7.41
N SER A 641 -4.74 -5.90 -7.71
CA SER A 641 -4.11 -7.22 -7.67
C SER A 641 -2.63 -7.01 -7.39
N PHE A 642 -2.32 -6.88 -6.10
CA PHE A 642 -0.97 -6.61 -5.63
C PHE A 642 0.02 -7.58 -6.27
N SER A 643 1.07 -7.03 -6.87
CA SER A 643 2.03 -7.80 -7.68
C SER A 643 2.53 -9.03 -6.92
N GLY A 644 2.38 -10.22 -7.52
CA GLY A 644 2.76 -11.49 -6.90
C GLY A 644 1.72 -12.18 -6.01
N SER A 645 0.55 -11.55 -5.78
CA SER A 645 -0.56 -12.13 -5.00
C SER A 645 -1.46 -13.08 -5.79
N PHE A 646 -1.29 -13.18 -7.11
CA PHE A 646 -2.15 -13.96 -8.01
C PHE A 646 -3.64 -13.56 -7.94
N GLY A 647 -3.92 -12.26 -7.83
CA GLY A 647 -5.28 -11.72 -7.78
C GLY A 647 -5.99 -11.93 -6.44
N LYS A 648 -5.28 -12.35 -5.39
CA LYS A 648 -5.86 -12.62 -4.07
C LYS A 648 -5.86 -11.43 -3.13
N MET A 649 -4.97 -10.46 -3.36
CA MET A 649 -4.81 -9.32 -2.47
C MET A 649 -4.94 -8.01 -3.25
N GLU A 650 -5.75 -7.12 -2.73
CA GLU A 650 -5.83 -5.71 -3.14
C GLU A 650 -5.21 -4.81 -2.07
N MET A 651 -4.81 -3.60 -2.46
CA MET A 651 -4.26 -2.59 -1.57
C MET A 651 -4.86 -1.23 -1.92
N THR A 652 -5.51 -0.60 -0.94
CA THR A 652 -6.08 0.75 -1.07
C THR A 652 -5.39 1.67 -0.07
N ILE A 653 -4.86 2.78 -0.57
CA ILE A 653 -4.16 3.80 0.20
C ILE A 653 -4.92 5.11 0.01
N LEU A 654 -5.24 5.75 1.13
CA LEU A 654 -5.95 7.02 1.20
C LEU A 654 -5.04 8.08 1.80
N ASP A 655 -5.41 9.33 1.52
CA ASP A 655 -4.82 10.53 2.09
C ASP A 655 -5.68 11.06 3.24
N ASP A 656 -5.02 11.59 4.27
CA ASP A 656 -5.65 12.18 5.45
C ASP A 656 -5.98 13.67 5.30
N GLY A 657 -5.53 14.32 4.23
CA GLY A 657 -5.69 15.75 4.01
C GLY A 657 -4.57 16.59 4.61
N GLU A 658 -3.67 15.99 5.38
CA GLU A 658 -2.48 16.62 5.97
C GLU A 658 -1.19 16.07 5.33
N GLY A 659 -1.29 15.50 4.12
CA GLY A 659 -0.14 15.09 3.32
C GLY A 659 0.45 13.76 3.75
N ASN A 660 -0.27 12.99 4.57
CA ASN A 660 0.11 11.66 4.99
C ASN A 660 -0.82 10.60 4.37
N LEU A 661 -0.26 9.42 4.13
CA LEU A 661 -0.94 8.31 3.46
C LEU A 661 -1.07 7.11 4.37
N TYR A 662 -2.25 6.50 4.41
CA TYR A 662 -2.56 5.34 5.24
C TYR A 662 -3.32 4.26 4.46
N ARG A 663 -3.27 3.01 4.94
CA ARG A 663 -3.95 1.87 4.32
C ARG A 663 -5.41 1.86 4.77
N SER A 664 -6.34 1.60 3.84
CA SER A 664 -7.77 1.54 4.11
C SER A 664 -8.43 0.44 3.27
N ASN A 665 -8.06 -0.82 3.55
CA ASN A 665 -8.71 -1.99 2.94
C ASN A 665 -9.85 -2.56 3.81
N THR A 666 -9.85 -2.25 5.11
CA THR A 666 -10.87 -2.67 6.06
C THR A 666 -12.21 -1.99 5.78
N SER A 667 -13.30 -2.68 6.08
CA SER A 667 -14.64 -2.09 6.06
C SER A 667 -14.96 -1.25 7.32
N GLY A 668 -14.13 -1.38 8.36
CA GLY A 668 -14.24 -0.61 9.60
C GLY A 668 -13.40 0.68 9.60
N SER A 669 -13.07 1.17 10.80
CA SER A 669 -12.19 2.33 10.98
C SER A 669 -10.78 2.04 10.46
N SER A 670 -10.18 3.01 9.77
CA SER A 670 -8.80 2.96 9.25
C SER A 670 -7.90 3.92 10.05
N PRO A 671 -6.62 3.60 10.27
CA PRO A 671 -5.70 4.39 11.08
C PRO A 671 -5.08 5.52 10.25
N ASP A 672 -5.75 6.68 10.18
CA ASP A 672 -5.27 7.88 9.48
C ASP A 672 -3.87 8.33 9.95
N TRP A 673 -3.55 8.14 11.23
CA TRP A 673 -2.24 8.44 11.83
C TRP A 673 -1.10 7.48 11.41
N ALA A 674 -1.40 6.31 10.84
CA ALA A 674 -0.38 5.29 10.55
C ALA A 674 0.31 5.54 9.20
N SER A 675 1.35 6.38 9.21
CA SER A 675 2.04 6.82 7.99
C SER A 675 2.72 5.71 7.20
N LEU A 676 2.31 5.57 5.93
CA LEU A 676 2.91 4.69 4.92
C LEU A 676 3.66 5.46 3.84
N GLY A 677 3.40 6.75 3.73
CA GLY A 677 3.75 7.58 2.60
C GLY A 677 3.43 9.05 2.84
N ASN A 678 3.74 9.90 1.88
CA ASN A 678 3.37 11.31 1.90
C ASN A 678 2.91 11.78 0.52
N VAL A 679 2.05 12.80 0.49
CA VAL A 679 1.60 13.52 -0.70
C VAL A 679 2.07 14.97 -0.61
N PHE A 680 2.68 15.47 -1.69
CA PHE A 680 3.07 16.86 -1.84
C PHE A 680 2.14 17.53 -2.87
N TYR A 681 1.00 18.04 -2.39
CA TYR A 681 -0.12 18.49 -3.22
C TYR A 681 0.23 19.51 -4.30
N ASN A 682 1.12 20.45 -3.99
CA ASN A 682 1.52 21.50 -4.93
C ASN A 682 2.54 21.00 -5.96
N GLU A 683 3.27 19.93 -5.64
CA GLU A 683 4.33 19.39 -6.51
C GLU A 683 3.83 18.26 -7.39
N GLY A 684 2.67 17.66 -7.06
CA GLY A 684 2.18 16.46 -7.74
C GLY A 684 3.01 15.22 -7.44
N LEU A 685 3.76 15.19 -6.33
CA LEU A 685 4.60 14.07 -5.96
C LEU A 685 3.97 13.27 -4.82
N ILE A 686 3.91 11.95 -5.01
CA ILE A 686 3.45 11.02 -3.99
C ILE A 686 4.56 10.01 -3.74
N VAL A 687 4.83 9.69 -2.47
CA VAL A 687 5.85 8.71 -2.08
C VAL A 687 5.28 7.66 -1.13
N LEU A 688 5.52 6.38 -1.42
CA LEU A 688 5.26 5.25 -0.53
C LEU A 688 6.59 4.76 0.06
N LYS A 689 6.64 4.70 1.39
CA LYS A 689 7.84 4.49 2.21
C LYS A 689 7.89 3.10 2.85
N HIS A 690 6.74 2.48 3.08
CA HIS A 690 6.66 1.20 3.80
C HIS A 690 7.34 0.04 3.01
N PRO A 691 8.21 -0.79 3.63
CA PRO A 691 9.00 -1.80 2.93
C PRO A 691 8.16 -2.90 2.25
N SER A 692 6.96 -3.19 2.77
CA SER A 692 6.06 -4.15 2.12
C SER A 692 5.45 -3.63 0.81
N LEU A 693 5.46 -2.31 0.58
CA LEU A 693 4.81 -1.65 -0.57
C LEU A 693 5.75 -1.42 -1.76
N TYR A 694 6.98 -1.95 -1.74
CA TYR A 694 7.94 -1.76 -2.84
C TYR A 694 7.40 -2.19 -4.23
N PHE A 695 6.57 -3.23 -4.27
CA PHE A 695 5.92 -3.72 -5.50
C PHE A 695 4.51 -3.16 -5.74
N PHE A 696 4.01 -2.27 -4.88
CA PHE A 696 2.72 -1.63 -5.07
C PHE A 696 2.71 -0.91 -6.41
N GLY A 697 1.75 -1.22 -7.28
CA GLY A 697 1.62 -0.57 -8.57
C GLY A 697 2.62 -1.00 -9.65
N LYS A 698 3.46 -2.04 -9.42
CA LYS A 698 4.43 -2.52 -10.42
C LYS A 698 3.70 -3.07 -11.65
N ASP A 699 2.67 -3.89 -11.44
CA ASP A 699 1.91 -4.50 -12.53
C ASP A 699 0.71 -3.66 -12.96
N GLN A 700 0.00 -3.03 -12.02
CA GLN A 700 -1.10 -2.11 -12.31
C GLN A 700 -1.39 -1.19 -11.13
N TYR A 701 -1.92 0.00 -11.39
CA TYR A 701 -2.43 0.87 -10.35
C TYR A 701 -3.50 1.81 -10.88
N GLU A 702 -4.36 2.25 -9.98
CA GLU A 702 -5.32 3.32 -10.17
C GLU A 702 -4.96 4.47 -9.23
N LEU A 703 -4.97 5.69 -9.75
CA LEU A 703 -4.83 6.92 -8.96
C LEU A 703 -6.00 7.85 -9.27
N SER A 704 -6.78 8.16 -8.24
CA SER A 704 -7.90 9.09 -8.31
C SER A 704 -7.68 10.27 -7.36
N PHE A 705 -8.00 11.48 -7.81
CA PHE A 705 -7.90 12.71 -7.01
C PHE A 705 -8.73 13.84 -7.63
N GLN A 706 -8.91 14.94 -6.90
CA GLN A 706 -9.46 16.18 -7.46
C GLN A 706 -8.34 17.20 -7.65
N GLY A 707 -8.29 17.83 -8.82
CA GLY A 707 -7.43 18.99 -9.05
C GLY A 707 -8.06 20.26 -8.48
N GLN A 708 -7.29 21.34 -8.42
CA GLN A 708 -7.79 22.68 -8.14
C GLN A 708 -7.49 23.60 -9.33
N GLN A 709 -8.53 24.17 -9.92
CA GLN A 709 -8.40 25.12 -11.04
C GLN A 709 -9.28 26.35 -10.83
N ASN A 710 -8.71 27.52 -11.13
CA ASN A 710 -9.45 28.77 -11.16
C ASN A 710 -9.96 29.01 -12.58
N THR A 711 -11.28 29.03 -12.75
CA THR A 711 -11.92 29.47 -13.99
C THR A 711 -12.37 30.91 -13.81
N HIS A 712 -11.84 31.81 -14.64
CA HIS A 712 -12.23 33.21 -14.61
C HIS A 712 -13.43 33.41 -15.52
N ILE A 713 -14.53 33.92 -14.97
CA ILE A 713 -15.75 34.18 -15.72
C ILE A 713 -15.95 35.68 -15.83
N LEU A 714 -16.06 36.16 -17.06
CA LEU A 714 -16.46 37.52 -17.38
C LEU A 714 -17.93 37.49 -17.80
N THR A 715 -18.75 38.22 -17.05
CA THR A 715 -20.17 38.38 -17.37
C THR A 715 -20.45 39.82 -17.75
N PHE A 716 -20.98 40.02 -18.95
CA PHE A 716 -21.53 41.29 -19.39
C PHE A 716 -23.01 41.34 -19.05
N ASN A 717 -23.39 42.24 -18.15
CA ASN A 717 -24.76 42.52 -17.74
C ASN A 717 -25.35 43.61 -18.65
N LEU A 718 -25.91 43.20 -19.79
CA LEU A 718 -26.39 44.11 -20.83
C LEU A 718 -27.88 44.41 -20.64
N ALA A 719 -28.18 45.54 -19.99
CA ALA A 719 -29.54 45.96 -19.73
C ALA A 719 -30.16 46.71 -20.92
N LYS A 720 -31.24 46.16 -21.50
CA LYS A 720 -32.18 46.91 -22.35
C LYS A 720 -33.14 47.67 -21.45
N ARG A 721 -32.98 49.00 -21.39
CA ARG A 721 -33.91 49.89 -20.68
C ARG A 721 -35.18 50.13 -21.51
N SER A 722 -36.23 50.64 -20.86
CA SER A 722 -37.43 51.10 -21.57
C SER A 722 -37.04 52.13 -22.64
N GLN A 723 -37.72 52.11 -23.78
CA GLN A 723 -37.46 52.95 -24.96
C GLN A 723 -36.15 52.67 -25.72
N MET A 724 -35.38 51.65 -25.34
CA MET A 724 -34.19 51.21 -26.10
C MET A 724 -34.53 50.10 -27.09
N SER A 725 -33.79 50.04 -28.21
CA SER A 725 -33.96 49.01 -29.26
C SER A 725 -35.41 48.89 -29.75
N VAL A 726 -36.01 50.01 -30.18
CA VAL A 726 -37.43 50.08 -30.60
C VAL A 726 -37.61 50.14 -32.12
N SER A 727 -36.52 49.99 -32.89
CA SER A 727 -36.53 50.02 -34.35
C SER A 727 -35.58 48.96 -34.92
N SER A 728 -35.90 48.49 -36.12
CA SER A 728 -35.10 47.51 -36.87
C SER A 728 -34.70 48.11 -38.23
N SER A 729 -33.44 47.89 -38.62
CA SER A 729 -32.91 48.27 -39.93
C SER A 729 -32.91 47.10 -40.93
N SER A 730 -33.55 45.98 -40.59
CA SER A 730 -33.68 44.82 -41.48
C SER A 730 -34.69 45.12 -42.58
N PRO A 731 -34.35 44.95 -43.87
CA PRO A 731 -35.31 45.14 -44.97
C PRO A 731 -36.52 44.20 -44.90
N ASN A 732 -36.39 43.07 -44.19
CA ASN A 732 -37.44 42.08 -44.01
C ASN A 732 -38.27 42.29 -42.73
N TYR A 733 -38.00 43.36 -41.97
CA TYR A 733 -38.79 43.69 -40.79
C TYR A 733 -40.13 44.30 -41.18
N LEU A 734 -41.22 43.69 -40.73
CA LEU A 734 -42.58 44.20 -40.88
C LEU A 734 -43.08 44.71 -39.52
N PRO A 735 -43.58 45.96 -39.43
CA PRO A 735 -44.16 46.47 -38.20
C PRO A 735 -45.52 45.80 -37.97
N VAL A 736 -45.54 44.74 -37.16
CA VAL A 736 -46.74 44.00 -36.78
C VAL A 736 -47.08 44.25 -35.31
N SER A 737 -48.36 44.12 -34.96
CA SER A 737 -48.81 44.35 -33.58
C SER A 737 -48.49 43.15 -32.68
N ALA A 738 -48.03 43.40 -31.45
CA ALA A 738 -47.81 42.36 -30.44
C ALA A 738 -49.12 41.92 -29.73
N SER A 739 -50.24 42.58 -30.02
CA SER A 739 -51.50 42.46 -29.29
C SER A 739 -52.70 42.78 -30.20
N ASP A 740 -53.79 42.02 -30.05
CA ASP A 740 -55.06 42.26 -30.75
C ASP A 740 -55.98 43.26 -29.99
N ASN A 741 -55.51 43.78 -28.85
CA ASN A 741 -56.28 44.73 -28.04
C ASN A 741 -56.17 46.15 -28.63
N ALA A 742 -57.31 46.68 -29.11
CA ALA A 742 -57.41 48.02 -29.67
C ALA A 742 -57.03 49.15 -28.70
N ASN A 743 -57.05 48.90 -27.39
CA ASN A 743 -56.65 49.86 -26.36
C ASN A 743 -55.17 49.73 -25.93
N ASP A 744 -54.41 48.79 -26.48
CA ASP A 744 -52.97 48.67 -26.22
C ASP A 744 -52.24 49.81 -26.94
N THR A 745 -51.59 50.70 -26.19
CA THR A 745 -50.85 51.83 -26.73
C THR A 745 -49.42 51.46 -27.18
N ASP A 746 -48.91 50.27 -26.83
CA ASP A 746 -47.55 49.79 -27.14
C ASP A 746 -47.60 48.56 -28.07
N GLN A 747 -48.23 48.74 -29.24
CA GLN A 747 -48.45 47.66 -30.20
C GLN A 747 -47.19 47.24 -30.96
N ARG A 748 -46.19 48.11 -31.09
CA ARG A 748 -45.00 47.83 -31.91
C ARG A 748 -43.95 47.07 -31.10
N PHE A 749 -43.34 46.07 -31.72
CA PHE A 749 -42.25 45.30 -31.11
C PHE A 749 -41.16 44.97 -32.12
N VAL A 750 -39.95 44.72 -31.63
CA VAL A 750 -38.84 44.20 -32.43
C VAL A 750 -38.38 42.84 -31.93
N TYR A 751 -37.67 42.10 -32.76
CA TYR A 751 -37.00 40.86 -32.36
C TYR A 751 -35.52 41.11 -32.07
N ILE A 752 -35.07 40.65 -30.91
CA ILE A 752 -33.65 40.55 -30.59
C ILE A 752 -33.24 39.10 -30.87
N THR A 753 -32.46 38.91 -31.93
CA THR A 753 -31.99 37.58 -32.38
C THR A 753 -30.56 37.28 -31.94
N GLY A 754 -29.78 38.31 -31.64
CA GLY A 754 -28.40 38.18 -31.21
C GLY A 754 -27.82 39.48 -30.71
N ILE A 755 -26.67 39.38 -30.06
CA ILE A 755 -25.96 40.46 -29.40
C ILE A 755 -24.51 40.39 -29.84
N ASN A 756 -23.98 41.49 -30.37
CA ASN A 756 -22.57 41.60 -30.73
C ASN A 756 -21.88 42.52 -29.72
N LEU A 757 -20.73 42.08 -29.22
CA LEU A 757 -19.82 42.88 -28.40
C LEU A 757 -18.73 43.42 -29.31
N HIS A 758 -18.45 44.71 -29.18
CA HIS A 758 -17.53 45.45 -30.04
C HIS A 758 -16.37 46.02 -29.24
N ASP A 759 -15.18 46.13 -29.85
CA ASP A 759 -14.05 46.90 -29.32
C ASP A 759 -14.26 48.41 -29.51
N ASP A 760 -13.31 49.23 -29.04
CA ASP A 760 -13.35 50.70 -29.20
C ASP A 760 -13.33 51.14 -30.67
N ASN A 761 -12.87 50.29 -31.59
CA ASN A 761 -12.84 50.52 -33.04
C ASN A 761 -14.05 49.91 -33.77
N LEU A 762 -15.08 49.45 -33.04
CA LEU A 762 -16.28 48.77 -33.55
C LEU A 762 -16.05 47.40 -34.22
N ASN A 763 -14.89 46.77 -34.06
CA ASN A 763 -14.68 45.39 -34.46
C ASN A 763 -15.48 44.44 -33.57
N VAL A 764 -16.08 43.41 -34.14
CA VAL A 764 -16.84 42.41 -33.37
C VAL A 764 -15.86 41.49 -32.64
N ILE A 765 -15.82 41.59 -31.31
CA ILE A 765 -15.03 40.68 -30.44
C ILE A 765 -15.83 39.42 -30.14
N THR A 766 -17.14 39.53 -29.99
CA THR A 766 -17.99 38.38 -29.67
C THR A 766 -19.35 38.50 -30.33
N ARG A 767 -19.85 37.38 -30.86
CA ARG A 767 -21.21 37.24 -31.39
C ARG A 767 -21.97 36.23 -30.54
N THR A 768 -23.04 36.67 -29.92
CA THR A 768 -23.97 35.84 -29.17
C THR A 768 -25.25 35.70 -29.96
N THR A 769 -25.63 34.50 -30.34
CA THR A 769 -26.91 34.22 -31.02
C THR A 769 -27.89 33.62 -30.03
N LEU A 770 -29.11 34.15 -29.99
CA LEU A 770 -30.16 33.63 -29.10
C LEU A 770 -30.86 32.46 -29.80
N ALA A 771 -31.00 31.33 -29.10
CA ALA A 771 -31.68 30.14 -29.63
C ALA A 771 -33.15 30.40 -29.99
N GLN A 772 -33.80 31.31 -29.23
CA GLN A 772 -35.12 31.84 -29.53
C GLN A 772 -35.06 33.37 -29.57
N PRO A 773 -35.50 34.01 -30.66
CA PRO A 773 -35.60 35.47 -30.72
C PRO A 773 -36.51 36.02 -29.62
N VAL A 774 -36.04 37.04 -28.91
CA VAL A 774 -36.82 37.69 -27.85
C VAL A 774 -37.65 38.83 -28.45
N VAL A 775 -38.96 38.80 -28.24
CA VAL A 775 -39.88 39.89 -28.58
C VAL A 775 -39.69 41.02 -27.57
N ALA A 776 -39.41 42.23 -28.06
CA ALA A 776 -39.19 43.40 -27.22
C ALA A 776 -40.11 44.57 -27.63
N ARG A 777 -41.03 44.95 -26.74
CA ARG A 777 -41.90 46.13 -26.85
C ARG A 777 -41.19 47.40 -26.34
N THR A 778 -41.81 48.56 -26.51
CA THR A 778 -41.22 49.86 -26.13
C THR A 778 -41.00 49.97 -24.62
N SER A 779 -41.96 49.47 -23.83
CA SER A 779 -41.95 49.53 -22.36
C SER A 779 -41.13 48.40 -21.69
N ASP A 780 -40.86 47.32 -22.41
CA ASP A 780 -40.21 46.13 -21.84
C ASP A 780 -38.75 46.40 -21.43
N LYS A 781 -38.37 45.81 -20.30
CA LYS A 781 -36.99 45.83 -19.78
C LYS A 781 -36.44 44.41 -19.76
N PHE A 782 -35.24 44.24 -20.31
CA PHE A 782 -34.55 42.95 -20.32
C PHE A 782 -33.13 43.10 -19.84
N LEU A 783 -32.60 42.07 -19.19
CA LEU A 783 -31.19 41.95 -18.86
C LEU A 783 -30.63 40.74 -19.58
N PHE A 784 -29.71 40.97 -20.51
CA PHE A 784 -28.99 39.90 -21.18
C PHE A 784 -27.66 39.70 -20.47
N LYS A 785 -27.45 38.50 -19.90
CA LYS A 785 -26.18 38.13 -19.26
C LYS A 785 -25.36 37.30 -20.24
N VAL A 786 -24.34 37.90 -20.84
CA VAL A 786 -23.41 37.20 -21.73
C VAL A 786 -22.21 36.76 -20.90
N LYS A 787 -22.03 35.45 -20.74
CA LYS A 787 -20.92 34.86 -19.97
C LYS A 787 -19.83 34.38 -20.92
N MET A 788 -18.58 34.66 -20.57
CA MET A 788 -17.39 34.12 -21.21
C MET A 788 -16.51 33.47 -20.16
N ASP A 789 -16.07 32.25 -20.43
CA ASP A 789 -15.02 31.55 -19.72
C ASP A 789 -13.68 31.72 -20.48
N PHE A 790 -12.58 31.77 -19.73
CA PHE A 790 -11.22 31.83 -20.27
C PHE A 790 -10.33 30.76 -19.66
#